data_AF-A0A940WYF8-F1
#
_entry.id   AF-A0A940WYF8-F1
#
_cell.length_a   1.000
_cell.length_b   1.000
_cell.length_c   1.000
_cell.angle_alpha   90.00
_cell.angle_beta   90.00
_cell.angle_gamma   90.00
#
_symmetry.space_group_name_H-M   'P 1'
#
loop_
_entity.id
_entity.type
_entity.pdbx_description
1 polymer ?
#
loop_
_entity_poly.entity_id
_entity_poly.type
_entity_poly.pdbx_seq_one_letter_code
_entity_poly.pdbx_strand_id
1 'polypeptide(L)'
;MKKLTIWFFCGGLILVFLAMVGWFQLIPTASVDGEDVLLGQPFPVQLSSAIDPTTVSTDTIYMTDEKGSLVPTEVKLSEDGRTVWMDLGRGEWKSNKDRYTLHISNDIKSLFGFSLRGDRHIPLIVHEELPRFNSDDELSDYVENVYSSNVNRGGEEETTTATEDSAALESSGSSSGARNHSETNNQVNDVEESDIVQTDGAYIYHVTDEGIVITDIQNPEEMNLTSTISNEQGFHATDLFLKEDTLVVLGMKWEENTVLGTESREMLIGSSMTVAYMYNVSDRTAPELLGVSATEGHLISARMINGFLYYVTSYYPNLGGKEPRVKPIVFNGEEYQEVALEDIARIPNSEEPSFTIITAIDSNNPTKSANVEAYVGAGGQMYMSKEHLYLAKESWENDDRTRNTDIYKFALDGMDVPFIASGSVEGSVLNQFSMDEFEGNFRIATTEGNAWDRDQTSKNHVYILDEKLSQIGHVGDLAPSERIYSARFMGEMIYMVTFREMDPLFVIDASDPAKLEVLGELKIPGVSTYLHPIDENHLFGIGVETKLVKSSTLGEEPIVRQDGMKISIFDVTDFHNPKETFVEVIGGEGTYSEALHNHKALTIHPEKPLYAFPINLYNVNGSTSDQSWNFDGQGAMVYQITTEGIEQVASLIAENSGNQVYENYEDSVQRSVYANGYFFTLTPAGIQAFDEKRYELVDEILFREIN
;
A
#
# COMPACT_ATOMS: atom_id res chain seq x y z
N MET A 1 5.73 -40.53 -66.55
CA MET A 1 4.38 -40.18 -66.05
C MET A 1 4.13 -40.59 -64.60
N LYS A 2 4.52 -41.78 -64.10
CA LYS A 2 4.23 -42.21 -62.71
C LYS A 2 4.88 -41.39 -61.57
N LYS A 3 6.00 -40.68 -61.77
CA LYS A 3 6.67 -39.88 -60.71
C LYS A 3 6.07 -38.48 -60.51
N LEU A 4 5.48 -37.88 -61.56
CA LEU A 4 4.86 -36.55 -61.47
C LEU A 4 3.52 -36.61 -60.70
N THR A 5 2.78 -37.70 -60.86
CA THR A 5 1.49 -37.92 -60.18
C THR A 5 1.65 -38.08 -58.68
N ILE A 6 2.75 -38.71 -58.22
CA ILE A 6 3.05 -38.87 -56.79
C ILE A 6 3.41 -37.53 -56.13
N TRP A 7 4.11 -36.65 -56.84
CA TRP A 7 4.46 -35.31 -56.33
C TRP A 7 3.24 -34.39 -56.20
N PHE A 8 2.31 -34.44 -57.16
CA PHE A 8 1.02 -33.74 -57.06
C PHE A 8 0.13 -34.33 -55.94
N PHE A 9 0.15 -35.65 -55.74
CA PHE A 9 -0.60 -36.29 -54.66
C PHE A 9 -0.03 -35.97 -53.27
N CYS A 10 1.30 -36.00 -53.12
CA CYS A 10 1.97 -35.60 -51.87
C CYS A 10 1.86 -34.09 -51.61
N GLY A 11 2.00 -33.24 -52.63
CA GLY A 11 1.82 -31.79 -52.50
C GLY A 11 0.38 -31.39 -52.19
N GLY A 12 -0.60 -32.09 -52.77
CA GLY A 12 -2.02 -31.95 -52.44
C GLY A 12 -2.34 -32.41 -51.02
N LEU A 13 -1.75 -33.53 -50.57
CA LEU A 13 -1.87 -33.99 -49.18
C LEU A 13 -1.23 -33.03 -48.18
N ILE A 14 -0.09 -32.41 -48.52
CA ILE A 14 0.55 -31.39 -47.68
C ILE A 14 -0.30 -30.12 -47.62
N LEU A 15 -0.88 -29.67 -48.73
CA LEU A 15 -1.79 -28.52 -48.74
C LEU A 15 -3.09 -28.81 -47.98
N VAL A 16 -3.66 -30.00 -48.10
CA VAL A 16 -4.83 -30.42 -47.32
C VAL A 16 -4.48 -30.59 -45.85
N PHE A 17 -3.27 -31.07 -45.53
CA PHE A 17 -2.79 -31.17 -44.15
C PHE A 17 -2.54 -29.79 -43.55
N LEU A 18 -1.90 -28.87 -44.26
CA LEU A 18 -1.72 -27.48 -43.83
C LEU A 18 -3.06 -26.73 -43.74
N ALA A 19 -3.99 -26.98 -44.65
CA ALA A 19 -5.34 -26.43 -44.57
C ALA A 19 -6.11 -27.03 -43.39
N MET A 20 -5.97 -28.33 -43.09
CA MET A 20 -6.55 -28.95 -41.89
C MET A 20 -5.91 -28.41 -40.61
N VAL A 21 -4.59 -28.29 -40.54
CA VAL A 21 -3.88 -27.73 -39.39
C VAL A 21 -4.26 -26.26 -39.18
N GLY A 22 -4.36 -25.48 -40.26
CA GLY A 22 -4.87 -24.11 -40.23
C GLY A 22 -6.34 -24.05 -39.81
N TRP A 23 -7.18 -25.00 -40.25
CA TRP A 23 -8.59 -25.10 -39.82
C TRP A 23 -8.71 -25.44 -38.33
N PHE A 24 -7.85 -26.32 -37.80
CA PHE A 24 -7.82 -26.68 -36.38
C PHE A 24 -7.38 -25.50 -35.49
N GLN A 25 -6.58 -24.58 -36.02
CA GLN A 25 -6.16 -23.35 -35.32
C GLN A 25 -7.26 -22.26 -35.33
N LEU A 26 -8.25 -22.35 -36.21
CA LEU A 26 -9.35 -21.38 -36.33
C LEU A 26 -10.56 -21.69 -35.42
N ILE A 27 -10.60 -22.88 -34.82
CA ILE A 27 -11.68 -23.27 -33.91
C ILE A 27 -11.30 -22.82 -32.48
N PRO A 28 -12.07 -21.90 -31.86
CA PRO A 28 -11.78 -21.46 -30.51
C PRO A 28 -11.86 -22.61 -29.50
N THR A 29 -11.01 -22.57 -28.49
CA THR A 29 -11.03 -23.46 -27.33
C THR A 29 -11.02 -22.65 -26.05
N ALA A 30 -11.66 -23.18 -25.00
CA ALA A 30 -11.66 -22.59 -23.67
C ALA A 30 -10.88 -23.47 -22.68
N SER A 31 -10.19 -22.84 -21.73
CA SER A 31 -9.51 -23.44 -20.59
C SER A 31 -9.63 -22.56 -19.36
N VAL A 32 -9.47 -23.15 -18.19
CA VAL A 32 -9.30 -22.44 -16.90
C VAL A 32 -7.94 -22.86 -16.37
N ASP A 33 -7.21 -21.91 -15.81
CA ASP A 33 -5.95 -22.18 -15.12
C ASP A 33 -6.28 -22.67 -13.71
N GLY A 34 -5.87 -23.89 -13.38
CA GLY A 34 -6.18 -24.50 -12.08
C GLY A 34 -7.61 -25.04 -11.93
N GLU A 35 -7.84 -25.78 -10.83
CA GLU A 35 -9.17 -26.26 -10.41
C GLU A 35 -9.69 -25.50 -9.17
N ASP A 36 -8.82 -24.73 -8.49
CA ASP A 36 -9.15 -24.02 -7.25
C ASP A 36 -9.58 -22.57 -7.55
N VAL A 37 -10.71 -22.16 -6.96
CA VAL A 37 -11.20 -20.78 -7.04
C VAL A 37 -11.55 -20.29 -5.64
N LEU A 38 -11.23 -19.04 -5.34
CA LEU A 38 -11.50 -18.43 -4.04
C LEU A 38 -12.80 -17.64 -4.10
N LEU A 39 -13.68 -17.80 -3.12
CA LEU A 39 -14.96 -17.11 -3.10
C LEU A 39 -14.77 -15.59 -3.03
N GLY A 40 -15.43 -14.87 -3.94
CA GLY A 40 -15.33 -13.42 -4.07
C GLY A 40 -14.12 -12.91 -4.85
N GLN A 41 -13.30 -13.81 -5.40
CA GLN A 41 -12.28 -13.48 -6.39
C GLN A 41 -12.77 -13.88 -7.80
N PRO A 42 -12.80 -12.94 -8.76
CA PRO A 42 -13.01 -13.29 -10.15
C PRO A 42 -11.90 -14.21 -10.64
N PHE A 43 -12.24 -15.23 -11.44
CA PHE A 43 -11.24 -16.12 -12.04
C PHE A 43 -11.35 -16.14 -13.58
N PRO A 44 -10.23 -16.26 -14.29
CA PRO A 44 -10.22 -16.16 -15.74
C PRO A 44 -10.52 -17.49 -16.42
N VAL A 45 -11.34 -17.44 -17.47
CA VAL A 45 -11.51 -18.49 -18.47
C VAL A 45 -10.81 -18.03 -19.75
N GLN A 46 -9.70 -18.66 -20.09
CA GLN A 46 -8.89 -18.32 -21.25
C GLN A 46 -9.45 -18.92 -22.53
N LEU A 47 -9.49 -18.11 -23.59
CA LEU A 47 -9.98 -18.48 -24.92
C LEU A 47 -8.84 -18.40 -25.93
N SER A 48 -8.71 -19.40 -26.81
CA SER A 48 -7.63 -19.43 -27.80
C SER A 48 -7.77 -18.39 -28.93
N SER A 49 -8.91 -17.71 -29.03
CA SER A 49 -9.16 -16.64 -29.99
C SER A 49 -10.29 -15.73 -29.53
N ALA A 50 -10.30 -14.48 -29.99
CA ALA A 50 -11.34 -13.51 -29.69
C ALA A 50 -12.75 -14.01 -30.08
N ILE A 51 -13.70 -13.92 -29.16
CA ILE A 51 -15.10 -14.36 -29.35
C ILE A 51 -16.07 -13.21 -29.61
N ASP A 52 -17.20 -13.53 -30.25
CA ASP A 52 -18.31 -12.61 -30.46
C ASP A 52 -19.01 -12.36 -29.11
N PRO A 53 -18.97 -11.11 -28.58
CA PRO A 53 -19.54 -10.78 -27.27
C PRO A 53 -21.03 -11.12 -27.17
N THR A 54 -21.77 -11.10 -28.28
CA THR A 54 -23.20 -11.41 -28.31
C THR A 54 -23.52 -12.89 -28.03
N THR A 55 -22.49 -13.74 -28.03
CA THR A 55 -22.61 -15.18 -27.74
C THR A 55 -22.20 -15.55 -26.31
N VAL A 56 -21.73 -14.59 -25.52
CA VAL A 56 -21.37 -14.76 -24.10
C VAL A 56 -22.52 -14.32 -23.22
N SER A 57 -22.98 -15.23 -22.36
CA SER A 57 -24.05 -14.97 -21.40
C SER A 57 -24.02 -16.03 -20.30
N THR A 58 -24.82 -15.82 -19.25
CA THR A 58 -25.08 -16.83 -18.21
C THR A 58 -25.80 -18.09 -18.71
N ASP A 59 -26.26 -18.12 -19.97
CA ASP A 59 -26.83 -19.34 -20.57
C ASP A 59 -25.76 -20.17 -21.32
N THR A 60 -24.69 -19.52 -21.79
CA THR A 60 -23.60 -20.16 -22.54
C THR A 60 -22.39 -20.46 -21.67
N ILE A 61 -22.19 -19.71 -20.59
CA ILE A 61 -21.18 -19.97 -19.55
C ILE A 61 -21.86 -19.86 -18.19
N TYR A 62 -21.88 -20.97 -17.44
CA TYR A 62 -22.52 -21.00 -16.13
C TYR A 62 -21.94 -22.09 -15.25
N MET A 63 -22.20 -22.00 -13.95
CA MET A 63 -21.76 -22.99 -12.99
C MET A 63 -22.93 -23.74 -12.35
N THR A 64 -22.72 -25.03 -12.05
CA THR A 64 -23.66 -25.84 -11.29
C THR A 64 -23.03 -26.50 -10.07
N ASP A 65 -23.82 -26.71 -9.02
CA ASP A 65 -23.46 -27.57 -7.89
C ASP A 65 -23.45 -29.06 -8.27
N GLU A 66 -23.07 -29.94 -7.34
CA GLU A 66 -23.08 -31.41 -7.55
C GLU A 66 -24.46 -31.99 -7.88
N LYS A 67 -25.53 -31.27 -7.56
CA LYS A 67 -26.92 -31.68 -7.84
C LYS A 67 -27.41 -31.17 -9.19
N GLY A 68 -26.59 -30.40 -9.90
CA GLY A 68 -26.93 -29.77 -11.17
C GLY A 68 -27.77 -28.49 -11.04
N SER A 69 -27.85 -27.91 -9.84
CA SER A 69 -28.52 -26.62 -9.62
C SER A 69 -27.60 -25.50 -10.09
N LEU A 70 -28.15 -24.52 -10.81
CA LEU A 70 -27.42 -23.32 -11.20
C LEU A 70 -26.98 -22.54 -9.96
N VAL A 71 -25.75 -22.04 -10.00
CA VAL A 71 -25.18 -21.19 -8.97
C VAL A 71 -25.11 -19.75 -9.51
N PRO A 72 -25.44 -18.72 -8.70
CA PRO A 72 -25.29 -17.34 -9.13
C PRO A 72 -23.84 -17.04 -9.50
N THR A 73 -23.63 -16.62 -10.74
CA THR A 73 -22.32 -16.21 -11.27
C THR A 73 -22.50 -15.05 -12.23
N GLU A 74 -21.61 -14.09 -12.18
CA GLU A 74 -21.50 -13.05 -13.19
C GLU A 74 -20.39 -13.39 -14.19
N VAL A 75 -20.57 -12.93 -15.42
CA VAL A 75 -19.70 -13.28 -16.55
C VAL A 75 -19.37 -12.00 -17.30
N LYS A 76 -18.09 -11.62 -17.33
CA LYS A 76 -17.59 -10.42 -18.03
C LYS A 76 -16.56 -10.84 -19.07
N LEU A 77 -16.74 -10.40 -20.32
CA LEU A 77 -15.77 -10.64 -21.40
C LEU A 77 -14.74 -9.51 -21.41
N SER A 78 -13.46 -9.84 -21.49
CA SER A 78 -12.36 -8.89 -21.67
C SER A 78 -12.49 -8.12 -23.00
N GLU A 79 -11.88 -6.94 -23.08
CA GLU A 79 -11.95 -6.10 -24.29
C GLU A 79 -11.36 -6.77 -25.54
N ASP A 80 -10.29 -7.55 -25.37
CA ASP A 80 -9.67 -8.31 -26.46
C ASP A 80 -10.49 -9.54 -26.91
N GLY A 81 -11.56 -9.85 -26.15
CA GLY A 81 -12.47 -10.96 -26.36
C GLY A 81 -11.85 -12.33 -26.10
N ARG A 82 -10.71 -12.42 -25.41
CA ARG A 82 -9.97 -13.68 -25.20
C ARG A 82 -10.04 -14.21 -23.77
N THR A 83 -10.54 -13.44 -22.82
CA THR A 83 -10.69 -13.87 -21.44
C THR A 83 -12.12 -13.61 -20.99
N VAL A 84 -12.74 -14.62 -20.38
CA VAL A 84 -14.02 -14.45 -19.69
C VAL A 84 -13.76 -14.51 -18.20
N TRP A 85 -14.01 -13.41 -17.50
CA TRP A 85 -13.95 -13.32 -16.06
C TRP A 85 -15.24 -13.84 -15.46
N MET A 86 -15.09 -14.83 -14.59
CA MET A 86 -16.18 -15.45 -13.84
C MET A 86 -16.14 -14.92 -12.41
N ASP A 87 -17.18 -14.19 -11.99
CA ASP A 87 -17.34 -13.78 -10.59
C ASP A 87 -18.35 -14.68 -9.90
N LEU A 88 -17.90 -15.30 -8.81
CA LEU A 88 -18.68 -16.14 -7.93
C LEU A 88 -19.34 -15.25 -6.88
N GLY A 89 -20.47 -14.63 -7.25
CA GLY A 89 -21.23 -13.79 -6.32
C GLY A 89 -21.51 -14.51 -5.00
N ARG A 90 -21.55 -13.80 -3.87
CA ARG A 90 -21.56 -14.43 -2.53
C ARG A 90 -22.98 -14.81 -2.06
N GLY A 91 -23.47 -15.98 -2.45
CA GLY A 91 -24.67 -16.62 -1.88
C GLY A 91 -24.37 -17.52 -0.66
N GLU A 92 -25.34 -18.35 -0.26
CA GLU A 92 -25.08 -19.47 0.66
C GLU A 92 -24.34 -20.60 -0.09
N TRP A 93 -23.04 -20.40 -0.29
CA TRP A 93 -22.14 -21.45 -0.75
C TRP A 93 -22.00 -22.51 0.34
N LYS A 94 -21.92 -23.77 -0.06
CA LYS A 94 -21.69 -24.87 0.88
C LYS A 94 -20.20 -25.19 0.86
N SER A 95 -19.47 -24.56 1.77
CA SER A 95 -18.17 -24.94 2.36
C SER A 95 -17.43 -26.12 1.72
N ASN A 96 -16.20 -25.84 1.24
CA ASN A 96 -14.95 -26.63 1.05
C ASN A 96 -15.02 -28.15 0.71
N LYS A 97 -16.17 -28.72 0.38
CA LYS A 97 -16.35 -30.16 0.09
C LYS A 97 -17.17 -30.47 -1.15
N ASP A 98 -17.91 -29.49 -1.67
CA ASP A 98 -18.78 -29.69 -2.83
C ASP A 98 -18.00 -29.32 -4.10
N ARG A 99 -18.03 -30.21 -5.10
CA ARG A 99 -17.47 -29.95 -6.42
C ARG A 99 -18.46 -29.17 -7.27
N TYR A 100 -17.97 -28.12 -7.91
CA TYR A 100 -18.74 -27.36 -8.89
C TYR A 100 -18.34 -27.75 -10.30
N THR A 101 -19.22 -27.52 -11.27
CA THR A 101 -18.89 -27.72 -12.68
C THR A 101 -19.16 -26.44 -13.44
N LEU A 102 -18.11 -25.89 -14.05
CA LEU A 102 -18.21 -24.83 -15.03
C LEU A 102 -18.60 -25.45 -16.37
N HIS A 103 -19.71 -24.99 -16.92
CA HIS A 103 -20.22 -25.39 -18.24
C HIS A 103 -19.92 -24.27 -19.23
N ILE A 104 -19.27 -24.61 -20.33
CA ILE A 104 -18.97 -23.70 -21.43
C ILE A 104 -19.54 -24.30 -22.71
N SER A 105 -20.56 -23.66 -23.25
CA SER A 105 -21.31 -24.14 -24.41
C SER A 105 -20.55 -23.99 -25.72
N ASN A 106 -20.77 -24.93 -26.63
CA ASN A 106 -20.31 -24.82 -28.02
C ASN A 106 -21.05 -23.75 -28.86
N ASP A 107 -22.10 -23.13 -28.30
CA ASP A 107 -22.83 -22.04 -28.95
C ASP A 107 -22.04 -20.72 -28.95
N ILE A 108 -20.98 -20.61 -28.15
CA ILE A 108 -20.02 -19.50 -28.19
C ILE A 108 -19.28 -19.52 -29.52
N LYS A 109 -19.17 -18.36 -30.17
CA LYS A 109 -18.55 -18.24 -31.50
C LYS A 109 -17.37 -17.28 -31.48
N SER A 110 -16.36 -17.57 -32.30
CA SER A 110 -15.33 -16.58 -32.63
C SER A 110 -15.94 -15.40 -33.40
N LEU A 111 -15.21 -14.28 -33.49
CA LEU A 111 -15.58 -13.15 -34.37
C LEU A 111 -15.76 -13.55 -35.84
N PHE A 112 -15.19 -14.69 -36.26
CA PHE A 112 -15.34 -15.24 -37.61
C PHE A 112 -16.49 -16.27 -37.73
N GLY A 113 -17.27 -16.46 -36.67
CA GLY A 113 -18.46 -17.33 -36.64
C GLY A 113 -18.17 -18.81 -36.42
N PHE A 114 -16.94 -19.18 -36.03
CA PHE A 114 -16.60 -20.57 -35.69
C PHE A 114 -17.02 -20.87 -34.25
N SER A 115 -17.84 -21.91 -34.06
CA SER A 115 -18.23 -22.41 -32.73
C SER A 115 -17.02 -22.92 -31.92
N LEU A 116 -17.11 -22.79 -30.60
CA LEU A 116 -16.18 -23.40 -29.66
C LEU A 116 -16.07 -24.91 -29.90
N ARG A 117 -14.88 -25.46 -29.64
CA ARG A 117 -14.58 -26.87 -29.84
C ARG A 117 -15.30 -27.78 -28.83
N GLY A 118 -16.59 -28.00 -29.08
CA GLY A 118 -17.47 -28.82 -28.24
C GLY A 118 -17.77 -28.15 -26.90
N ASP A 119 -18.76 -28.69 -26.19
CA ASP A 119 -19.07 -28.25 -24.83
C ASP A 119 -17.93 -28.65 -23.90
N ARG A 120 -17.60 -27.78 -22.95
CA ARG A 120 -16.65 -28.06 -21.89
C ARG A 120 -17.37 -28.11 -20.55
N HIS A 121 -16.97 -29.09 -19.76
CA HIS A 121 -17.42 -29.26 -18.38
C HIS A 121 -16.16 -29.37 -17.54
N ILE A 122 -15.85 -28.31 -16.81
CA ILE A 122 -14.60 -28.19 -16.04
C ILE A 122 -14.98 -28.31 -14.56
N PRO A 123 -14.51 -29.35 -13.85
CA PRO A 123 -14.72 -29.45 -12.42
C PRO A 123 -13.89 -28.38 -11.69
N LEU A 124 -14.49 -27.71 -10.71
CA LEU A 124 -13.86 -26.68 -9.89
C LEU A 124 -14.11 -26.98 -8.40
N ILE A 125 -13.18 -26.51 -7.56
CA ILE A 125 -13.28 -26.50 -6.11
C ILE A 125 -13.36 -25.04 -5.68
N VAL A 126 -14.48 -24.67 -5.06
CA VAL A 126 -14.69 -23.31 -4.53
C VAL A 126 -14.29 -23.33 -3.06
N HIS A 127 -13.35 -22.46 -2.70
CA HIS A 127 -12.84 -22.33 -1.35
C HIS A 127 -13.41 -21.09 -0.65
N GLU A 128 -13.87 -21.27 0.59
CA GLU A 128 -14.21 -20.17 1.50
C GLU A 128 -13.03 -19.75 2.38
N GLU A 129 -12.05 -20.64 2.55
CA GLU A 129 -10.80 -20.41 3.27
C GLU A 129 -9.62 -20.55 2.31
N LEU A 130 -8.45 -20.01 2.64
CA LEU A 130 -7.29 -20.16 1.77
C LEU A 130 -6.79 -21.61 1.77
N PRO A 131 -6.67 -22.27 0.60
CA PRO A 131 -6.17 -23.63 0.53
C PRO A 131 -4.71 -23.71 0.95
N ARG A 132 -4.35 -24.79 1.64
CA ARG A 132 -2.99 -25.09 2.10
C ARG A 132 -2.38 -26.24 1.30
N PHE A 133 -1.07 -26.39 1.40
CA PHE A 133 -0.31 -27.44 0.70
C PHE A 133 -0.29 -28.75 1.50
N ASN A 134 -0.27 -29.89 0.82
CA ASN A 134 -0.23 -31.21 1.46
C ASN A 134 1.18 -31.78 1.61
N SER A 135 2.15 -31.26 0.86
CA SER A 135 3.57 -31.64 0.95
C SER A 135 4.50 -30.53 0.44
N ASP A 136 5.76 -30.51 0.90
CA ASP A 136 6.79 -29.58 0.41
C ASP A 136 7.00 -29.68 -1.11
N ASP A 137 6.87 -30.87 -1.70
CA ASP A 137 6.93 -31.07 -3.15
C ASP A 137 5.80 -30.31 -3.88
N GLU A 138 4.60 -30.27 -3.29
CA GLU A 138 3.43 -29.57 -3.89
C GLU A 138 3.65 -28.06 -3.87
N LEU A 139 4.19 -27.54 -2.76
CA LEU A 139 4.55 -26.13 -2.63
C LEU A 139 5.64 -25.74 -3.63
N SER A 140 6.69 -26.56 -3.73
CA SER A 140 7.83 -26.28 -4.59
C SER A 140 7.43 -26.32 -6.06
N ASP A 141 6.69 -27.35 -6.47
CA ASP A 141 6.13 -27.45 -7.82
C ASP A 141 5.21 -26.26 -8.14
N TYR A 142 4.37 -25.84 -7.20
CA TYR A 142 3.48 -24.69 -7.40
C TYR A 142 4.27 -23.39 -7.65
N VAL A 143 5.22 -23.07 -6.78
CA VAL A 143 6.04 -21.85 -6.88
C VAL A 143 6.92 -21.85 -8.14
N GLU A 144 7.54 -22.99 -8.48
CA GLU A 144 8.33 -23.12 -9.70
C GLU A 144 7.48 -23.00 -10.98
N ASN A 145 6.26 -23.55 -10.97
CA ASN A 145 5.34 -23.42 -12.09
C ASN A 145 4.92 -21.96 -12.29
N VAL A 146 4.54 -21.25 -11.22
CA VAL A 146 4.20 -19.82 -11.27
C VAL A 146 5.40 -19.01 -11.79
N TYR A 147 6.59 -19.21 -11.23
CA TYR A 147 7.80 -18.51 -11.67
C TYR A 147 8.14 -18.77 -13.14
N SER A 148 8.12 -20.04 -13.57
CA SER A 148 8.42 -20.39 -14.96
C SER A 148 7.39 -19.82 -15.93
N SER A 149 6.12 -19.71 -15.52
CA SER A 149 5.09 -19.06 -16.31
C SER A 149 5.38 -17.57 -16.52
N ASN A 150 5.82 -16.86 -15.48
CA ASN A 150 6.17 -15.43 -15.56
C ASN A 150 7.39 -15.17 -16.45
N VAL A 151 8.45 -15.97 -16.30
CA VAL A 151 9.66 -15.87 -17.15
C VAL A 151 9.31 -16.05 -18.62
N ASN A 152 8.41 -16.97 -18.95
CA ASN A 152 7.97 -17.20 -20.33
C ASN A 152 7.10 -16.06 -20.89
N ARG A 153 6.48 -15.25 -20.03
CA ARG A 153 5.63 -14.11 -20.38
C ARG A 153 6.39 -12.80 -20.51
N GLY A 154 7.69 -12.80 -20.18
CA GLY A 154 8.57 -11.64 -20.33
C GLY A 154 8.40 -10.58 -19.23
N GLY A 155 7.85 -10.93 -18.07
CA GLY A 155 7.67 -10.01 -16.96
C GLY A 155 9.01 -9.50 -16.41
N GLU A 156 9.15 -8.18 -16.31
CA GLU A 156 10.20 -7.55 -15.51
C GLU A 156 9.87 -7.76 -14.01
N GLU A 157 10.88 -8.01 -13.18
CA GLU A 157 10.74 -8.02 -11.72
C GLU A 157 10.42 -6.59 -11.26
N GLU A 158 9.15 -6.26 -11.06
CA GLU A 158 8.79 -5.05 -10.32
C GLU A 158 9.01 -5.30 -8.82
N THR A 159 10.05 -4.68 -8.28
CA THR A 159 10.24 -4.56 -6.84
C THR A 159 9.20 -3.58 -6.31
N THR A 160 8.12 -4.10 -5.70
CA THR A 160 7.15 -3.27 -5.00
C THR A 160 7.84 -2.58 -3.83
N THR A 161 8.12 -1.29 -3.98
CA THR A 161 8.53 -0.43 -2.88
C THR A 161 7.24 0.03 -2.20
N ALA A 162 6.96 -0.51 -1.03
CA ALA A 162 5.91 0.01 -0.16
C ALA A 162 6.25 1.47 0.17
N THR A 163 5.37 2.39 -0.23
CA THR A 163 5.41 3.79 0.18
C THR A 163 4.36 3.96 1.26
N GLU A 164 4.81 4.23 2.48
CA GLU A 164 3.96 4.39 3.67
C GLU A 164 3.46 5.83 3.78
N ASP A 165 2.32 6.19 3.18
CA ASP A 165 1.96 7.62 3.11
C ASP A 165 0.47 7.94 3.23
N SER A 166 0.14 8.76 4.25
CA SER A 166 -0.87 9.84 4.38
C SER A 166 -2.26 9.82 5.10
N ALA A 167 -2.32 9.66 6.46
CA ALA A 167 -3.42 9.53 7.50
C ALA A 167 -4.96 9.61 7.16
N ALA A 168 -5.80 8.89 7.95
CA ALA A 168 -7.25 9.02 8.16
C ALA A 168 -7.45 9.43 9.65
N LEU A 169 -8.62 9.92 10.09
CA LEU A 169 -8.91 10.30 11.49
C LEU A 169 -10.43 10.40 11.56
N GLU A 170 -10.96 9.77 12.59
CA GLU A 170 -12.28 10.08 13.09
C GLU A 170 -12.21 11.32 14.00
N SER A 171 -13.22 12.18 13.89
CA SER A 171 -13.38 13.41 14.67
C SER A 171 -13.35 13.14 16.18
N SER A 172 -12.54 13.92 16.89
CA SER A 172 -12.29 13.78 18.33
C SER A 172 -13.48 14.27 19.18
N GLY A 173 -14.20 13.30 19.75
CA GLY A 173 -15.23 13.49 20.76
C GLY A 173 -14.90 12.78 22.09
N SER A 174 -14.08 13.41 22.93
CA SER A 174 -13.99 13.32 24.42
C SER A 174 -13.01 12.34 25.15
N SER A 175 -12.02 13.01 25.79
CA SER A 175 -11.48 12.89 27.17
C SER A 175 -10.77 11.62 27.70
N SER A 176 -9.48 11.73 28.03
CA SER A 176 -8.99 11.75 29.44
C SER A 176 -7.49 12.08 29.58
N GLY A 177 -7.17 13.21 30.24
CA GLY A 177 -5.80 13.65 30.61
C GLY A 177 -5.18 14.66 29.65
N ALA A 178 -4.67 15.78 30.18
CA ALA A 178 -3.82 16.71 29.42
C ALA A 178 -2.52 15.97 29.04
N ARG A 179 -2.41 15.51 27.79
CA ARG A 179 -1.15 14.95 27.27
C ARG A 179 -0.20 16.10 26.99
N ASN A 180 1.02 16.00 27.50
CA ASN A 180 2.05 17.03 27.40
C ASN A 180 3.00 16.83 26.21
N HIS A 181 2.75 15.84 25.35
CA HIS A 181 3.58 15.51 24.19
C HIS A 181 2.74 15.08 22.97
N SER A 182 3.34 15.17 21.78
CA SER A 182 2.76 14.68 20.51
C SER A 182 2.97 13.17 20.35
N GLU A 183 2.10 12.55 19.58
CA GLU A 183 2.22 11.15 19.15
C GLU A 183 2.41 11.10 17.62
N THR A 184 2.76 9.92 17.10
CA THR A 184 2.75 9.67 15.66
C THR A 184 1.36 9.98 15.10
N ASN A 185 1.33 10.69 13.96
CA ASN A 185 0.10 10.94 13.23
C ASN A 185 -0.39 9.62 12.61
N ASN A 186 -1.23 8.87 13.35
CA ASN A 186 -1.68 7.54 12.94
C ASN A 186 -2.89 7.59 11.99
N GLN A 187 -3.02 6.58 11.12
CA GLN A 187 -4.18 6.41 10.24
C GLN A 187 -5.51 6.16 10.96
N VAL A 188 -5.53 5.23 11.92
CA VAL A 188 -6.74 4.86 12.65
C VAL A 188 -6.47 5.13 14.11
N ASN A 189 -7.43 5.75 14.78
CA ASN A 189 -7.31 6.02 16.21
C ASN A 189 -7.12 4.70 17.00
N ASP A 190 -6.21 4.71 17.97
CA ASP A 190 -5.77 3.55 18.77
C ASP A 190 -5.07 2.40 18.00
N VAL A 191 -4.85 2.54 16.69
CA VAL A 191 -3.96 1.67 15.91
C VAL A 191 -2.66 2.42 15.69
N GLU A 192 -1.62 2.07 16.44
CA GLU A 192 -0.31 2.71 16.37
C GLU A 192 0.40 2.29 15.08
N GLU A 193 1.04 3.24 14.40
CA GLU A 193 1.94 3.02 13.28
C GLU A 193 3.38 3.16 13.74
N SER A 194 4.31 2.45 13.09
CA SER A 194 5.73 2.61 13.36
C SER A 194 6.21 4.00 12.92
N ASP A 195 7.25 4.52 13.56
CA ASP A 195 7.92 5.75 13.10
C ASP A 195 9.41 5.71 13.45
N ILE A 196 10.21 6.57 12.84
CA ILE A 196 11.65 6.69 13.15
C ILE A 196 11.91 7.41 14.49
N VAL A 197 10.87 8.04 15.05
CA VAL A 197 10.91 8.77 16.33
C VAL A 197 9.71 8.41 17.19
N GLN A 198 9.94 8.16 18.48
CA GLN A 198 8.90 8.01 19.50
C GLN A 198 9.23 8.86 20.73
N THR A 199 8.21 9.26 21.50
CA THR A 199 8.40 9.99 22.76
C THR A 199 7.33 9.62 23.79
N ASP A 200 7.73 9.53 25.05
CA ASP A 200 6.81 9.42 26.20
C ASP A 200 6.63 10.77 26.93
N GLY A 201 7.15 11.86 26.34
CA GLY A 201 7.18 13.20 26.91
C GLY A 201 8.27 13.44 27.95
N ALA A 202 9.01 12.41 28.40
CA ALA A 202 10.20 12.55 29.22
C ALA A 202 11.48 12.23 28.44
N TYR A 203 11.37 11.32 27.47
CA TYR A 203 12.46 10.87 26.61
C TYR A 203 12.04 10.90 25.14
N ILE A 204 13.03 11.06 24.26
CA ILE A 204 12.90 10.88 22.81
C ILE A 204 13.75 9.68 22.41
N TYR A 205 13.15 8.79 21.63
CA TYR A 205 13.77 7.60 21.05
C TYR A 205 13.87 7.86 19.55
N HIS A 206 15.09 7.89 19.01
CA HIS A 206 15.33 8.28 17.63
C HIS A 206 16.22 7.26 16.92
N VAL A 207 15.77 6.78 15.77
CA VAL A 207 16.58 5.94 14.87
C VAL A 207 17.65 6.80 14.20
N THR A 208 18.88 6.30 14.21
CA THR A 208 20.06 6.88 13.53
C THR A 208 20.81 5.78 12.79
N ASP A 209 21.78 6.16 11.95
CA ASP A 209 22.62 5.20 11.22
C ASP A 209 23.35 4.20 12.14
N GLU A 210 23.68 4.62 13.36
CA GLU A 210 24.43 3.81 14.34
C GLU A 210 23.54 3.00 15.29
N GLY A 211 22.23 3.27 15.30
CA GLY A 211 21.27 2.62 16.20
C GLY A 211 20.27 3.60 16.76
N ILE A 212 19.80 3.36 17.98
CA ILE A 212 18.72 4.14 18.60
C ILE A 212 19.35 5.03 19.66
N VAL A 213 19.10 6.33 19.57
CA VAL A 213 19.51 7.30 20.58
C VAL A 213 18.33 7.59 21.51
N ILE A 214 18.57 7.52 22.81
CA ILE A 214 17.59 7.86 23.85
C ILE A 214 18.04 9.16 24.51
N THR A 215 17.27 10.23 24.33
CA THR A 215 17.56 11.58 24.84
C THR A 215 16.59 11.93 25.96
N ASP A 216 17.11 12.38 27.10
CA ASP A 216 16.33 12.95 28.21
C ASP A 216 15.91 14.38 27.84
N ILE A 217 14.60 14.63 27.87
CA ILE A 217 13.99 15.93 27.57
C ILE A 217 13.16 16.46 28.75
N GLN A 218 13.37 15.93 29.97
CA GLN A 218 12.69 16.44 31.17
C GLN A 218 13.11 17.88 31.50
N ASN A 219 14.33 18.27 31.10
CA ASN A 219 14.80 19.66 31.10
C ASN A 219 15.23 20.07 29.68
N PRO A 220 14.32 20.55 28.82
CA PRO A 220 14.62 20.84 27.41
C PRO A 220 15.69 21.93 27.17
N GLU A 221 16.01 22.74 28.18
CA GLU A 221 17.10 23.74 28.10
C GLU A 221 18.48 23.15 28.43
N GLU A 222 18.54 21.92 28.94
CA GLU A 222 19.76 21.15 29.21
C GLU A 222 19.46 19.66 28.95
N MET A 223 19.15 19.33 27.70
CA MET A 223 18.94 17.96 27.26
C MET A 223 20.18 17.11 27.51
N ASN A 224 19.98 15.80 27.69
CA ASN A 224 21.11 14.90 27.85
C ASN A 224 20.91 13.59 27.08
N LEU A 225 21.94 13.15 26.38
CA LEU A 225 21.96 11.80 25.82
C LEU A 225 22.01 10.80 26.98
N THR A 226 20.97 9.99 27.11
CA THR A 226 20.80 9.05 28.22
C THR A 226 21.50 7.74 27.94
N SER A 227 21.27 7.18 26.75
CA SER A 227 21.89 5.93 26.31
C SER A 227 21.76 5.78 24.79
N THR A 228 22.46 4.80 24.24
CA THR A 228 22.30 4.34 22.86
C THR A 228 22.10 2.84 22.83
N ILE A 229 21.26 2.36 21.92
CA ILE A 229 21.14 0.95 21.55
C ILE A 229 21.81 0.80 20.18
N SER A 230 23.03 0.27 20.17
CA SER A 230 23.78 0.10 18.93
C SER A 230 23.16 -0.96 18.03
N ASN A 231 23.17 -0.72 16.72
CA ASN A 231 22.78 -1.72 15.73
C ASN A 231 23.70 -2.95 15.81
N GLU A 232 23.12 -4.14 15.75
CA GLU A 232 23.89 -5.37 15.52
C GLU A 232 24.53 -5.35 14.13
N GLN A 233 25.60 -6.14 13.94
CA GLN A 233 26.24 -6.25 12.63
C GLN A 233 25.24 -6.68 11.55
N GLY A 234 25.13 -5.89 10.49
CA GLY A 234 24.24 -6.15 9.35
C GLY A 234 22.76 -5.77 9.60
N PHE A 235 22.41 -5.31 10.80
CA PHE A 235 21.08 -4.80 11.12
C PHE A 235 21.02 -3.28 10.96
N HIS A 236 19.93 -2.80 10.40
CA HIS A 236 19.60 -1.38 10.28
C HIS A 236 18.18 -1.17 10.79
N ALA A 237 18.05 -0.47 11.92
CA ALA A 237 16.76 -0.04 12.45
C ALA A 237 16.09 0.94 11.48
N THR A 238 14.78 0.81 11.30
CA THR A 238 13.97 1.68 10.44
C THR A 238 12.71 2.18 11.14
N ASP A 239 12.26 1.50 12.19
CA ASP A 239 10.91 1.66 12.71
C ASP A 239 10.89 1.44 14.22
N LEU A 240 10.17 2.29 14.95
CA LEU A 240 9.99 2.23 16.40
C LEU A 240 8.51 2.18 16.77
N PHE A 241 8.20 1.37 17.78
CA PHE A 241 7.00 1.48 18.60
C PHE A 241 7.41 1.70 20.05
N LEU A 242 6.66 2.52 20.78
CA LEU A 242 6.84 2.71 22.21
C LEU A 242 5.51 2.50 22.93
N LYS A 243 5.42 1.41 23.70
CA LYS A 243 4.25 1.11 24.52
C LYS A 243 4.64 0.94 25.97
N GLU A 244 4.24 1.89 26.81
CA GLU A 244 4.62 1.95 28.22
C GLU A 244 6.15 1.91 28.38
N ASP A 245 6.71 0.85 28.97
CA ASP A 245 8.15 0.65 29.12
C ASP A 245 8.72 -0.35 28.10
N THR A 246 7.98 -0.70 27.05
CA THR A 246 8.44 -1.58 25.98
C THR A 246 8.72 -0.77 24.71
N LEU A 247 9.98 -0.72 24.31
CA LEU A 247 10.42 -0.19 23.02
C LEU A 247 10.58 -1.34 22.04
N VAL A 248 9.87 -1.31 20.91
CA VAL A 248 10.11 -2.23 19.80
C VAL A 248 10.92 -1.53 18.73
N VAL A 249 12.04 -2.14 18.35
CA VAL A 249 12.91 -1.71 17.26
C VAL A 249 12.76 -2.69 16.11
N LEU A 250 12.14 -2.23 15.03
CA LEU A 250 12.01 -2.94 13.77
C LEU A 250 13.08 -2.47 12.79
N GLY A 251 13.55 -3.40 11.96
CA GLY A 251 14.54 -3.07 10.94
C GLY A 251 14.90 -4.25 10.06
N MET A 252 15.80 -3.99 9.11
CA MET A 252 16.28 -5.00 8.17
C MET A 252 17.65 -5.52 8.61
N LYS A 253 17.80 -6.84 8.70
CA LYS A 253 19.08 -7.53 8.91
C LYS A 253 19.50 -8.28 7.66
N TRP A 254 20.70 -7.97 7.17
CA TRP A 254 21.37 -8.76 6.13
C TRP A 254 22.14 -9.90 6.77
N GLU A 255 21.65 -11.13 6.62
CA GLU A 255 22.35 -12.33 7.10
C GLU A 255 23.10 -13.00 5.93
N GLU A 256 24.42 -13.17 6.08
CA GLU A 256 25.20 -14.03 5.18
C GLU A 256 24.85 -15.49 5.47
N ASN A 257 24.17 -16.15 4.52
CA ASN A 257 23.59 -17.50 4.62
C ASN A 257 24.51 -18.58 5.25
N THR A 258 24.54 -18.61 6.59
CA THR A 258 25.03 -19.72 7.44
C THR A 258 23.92 -20.29 8.32
N VAL A 259 22.70 -19.75 8.18
CA VAL A 259 21.58 -19.90 9.11
C VAL A 259 21.04 -21.33 9.22
N LEU A 260 21.09 -22.14 8.14
CA LEU A 260 20.56 -23.52 8.14
C LEU A 260 21.61 -24.62 7.92
N GLY A 261 22.91 -24.32 8.06
CA GLY A 261 23.95 -25.36 8.18
C GLY A 261 24.24 -26.22 6.94
N THR A 262 23.81 -25.84 5.74
CA THR A 262 24.13 -26.59 4.50
C THR A 262 25.53 -26.25 3.98
N GLU A 263 26.46 -27.22 3.98
CA GLU A 263 27.86 -27.11 3.51
C GLU A 263 28.05 -26.84 1.99
N SER A 264 27.05 -26.33 1.27
CA SER A 264 27.17 -26.02 -0.16
C SER A 264 27.79 -24.63 -0.37
N ARG A 265 29.11 -24.60 -0.59
CA ARG A 265 29.93 -23.40 -0.91
C ARG A 265 29.69 -22.83 -2.33
N GLU A 266 28.52 -22.99 -2.92
CA GLU A 266 28.20 -22.45 -4.25
C GLU A 266 27.09 -21.41 -4.15
N MET A 267 27.49 -20.12 -4.25
CA MET A 267 26.71 -18.87 -4.19
C MET A 267 26.20 -18.43 -2.80
N LEU A 268 26.97 -17.52 -2.19
CA LEU A 268 26.52 -16.64 -1.11
C LEU A 268 25.47 -15.68 -1.68
N ILE A 269 24.21 -15.91 -1.36
CA ILE A 269 23.11 -14.96 -1.60
C ILE A 269 22.67 -14.54 -0.20
N GLY A 270 22.74 -13.25 0.14
CA GLY A 270 22.27 -12.78 1.46
C GLY A 270 20.75 -12.84 1.52
N SER A 271 20.20 -13.31 2.64
CA SER A 271 18.76 -13.27 2.89
C SER A 271 18.47 -11.99 3.69
N SER A 272 17.49 -11.19 3.26
CA SER A 272 16.99 -10.05 4.02
C SER A 272 15.98 -10.54 5.05
N MET A 273 16.24 -10.25 6.32
CA MET A 273 15.32 -10.54 7.43
C MET A 273 14.73 -9.24 7.95
N THR A 274 13.43 -9.19 8.14
CA THR A 274 12.80 -8.17 9.00
C THR A 274 12.88 -8.66 10.44
N VAL A 275 13.47 -7.85 11.33
CA VAL A 275 13.74 -8.21 12.72
C VAL A 275 13.09 -7.20 13.66
N ALA A 276 12.40 -7.70 14.68
CA ALA A 276 11.83 -6.92 15.78
C ALA A 276 12.59 -7.23 17.08
N TYR A 277 13.37 -6.28 17.59
CA TYR A 277 13.98 -6.35 18.91
C TYR A 277 13.07 -5.64 19.92
N MET A 278 12.70 -6.32 21.01
CA MET A 278 11.84 -5.77 22.05
C MET A 278 12.67 -5.48 23.30
N TYR A 279 12.74 -4.22 23.71
CA TYR A 279 13.53 -3.77 24.85
C TYR A 279 12.62 -3.29 25.99
N ASN A 280 13.01 -3.60 27.22
CA ASN A 280 12.53 -2.91 28.41
C ASN A 280 13.33 -1.62 28.56
N VAL A 281 12.62 -0.50 28.58
CA VAL A 281 13.18 0.84 28.77
C VAL A 281 12.75 1.49 30.09
N SER A 282 12.21 0.72 31.05
CA SER A 282 11.90 1.21 32.41
C SER A 282 13.10 1.91 33.06
N ASP A 283 14.32 1.40 32.84
CA ASP A 283 15.57 2.12 33.05
C ASP A 283 16.16 2.58 31.70
N ARG A 284 15.92 3.86 31.34
CA ARG A 284 16.39 4.45 30.07
C ARG A 284 17.91 4.55 29.97
N THR A 285 18.64 4.40 31.08
CA THR A 285 20.12 4.41 31.08
C THR A 285 20.73 3.06 30.70
N ALA A 286 19.93 1.98 30.79
CA ALA A 286 20.35 0.64 30.47
C ALA A 286 19.18 -0.18 29.88
N PRO A 287 18.77 0.10 28.63
CA PRO A 287 17.75 -0.71 27.94
C PRO A 287 18.10 -2.20 27.94
N GLU A 288 17.15 -3.04 28.34
CA GLU A 288 17.34 -4.50 28.45
C GLU A 288 16.59 -5.21 27.33
N LEU A 289 17.28 -5.98 26.50
CA LEU A 289 16.64 -6.79 25.46
C LEU A 289 15.80 -7.91 26.11
N LEU A 290 14.50 -7.90 25.83
CA LEU A 290 13.54 -8.87 26.34
C LEU A 290 13.31 -10.04 25.38
N GLY A 291 13.33 -9.77 24.08
CA GLY A 291 13.02 -10.77 23.06
C GLY A 291 13.29 -10.28 21.64
N VAL A 292 13.35 -11.24 20.73
CA VAL A 292 13.62 -11.01 19.31
C VAL A 292 12.63 -11.85 18.50
N SER A 293 12.03 -11.25 17.48
CA SER A 293 11.35 -11.96 16.41
C SER A 293 12.01 -11.61 15.09
N ALA A 294 12.07 -12.55 14.16
CA ALA A 294 12.56 -12.27 12.81
C ALA A 294 11.79 -13.11 11.79
N THR A 295 11.45 -12.48 10.67
CA THR A 295 10.78 -13.13 9.54
C THR A 295 11.50 -12.71 8.27
N GLU A 296 11.73 -13.66 7.37
CA GLU A 296 12.39 -13.39 6.10
C GLU A 296 11.54 -12.47 5.21
N GLY A 297 12.21 -11.66 4.40
CA GLY A 297 11.60 -10.71 3.49
C GLY A 297 11.68 -9.26 3.95
N HIS A 298 11.23 -8.37 3.07
CA HIS A 298 11.19 -6.94 3.28
C HIS A 298 9.89 -6.53 3.97
N LEU A 299 9.98 -5.61 4.93
CA LEU A 299 8.82 -5.04 5.61
C LEU A 299 7.94 -4.29 4.59
N ILE A 300 6.64 -4.63 4.56
CA ILE A 300 5.60 -3.86 3.85
C ILE A 300 5.09 -2.76 4.77
N SER A 301 4.61 -3.13 5.95
CA SER A 301 4.23 -2.18 7.00
C SER A 301 4.01 -2.91 8.34
N ALA A 302 3.96 -2.12 9.42
CA ALA A 302 3.73 -2.61 10.78
C ALA A 302 2.67 -1.77 11.52
N ARG A 303 1.88 -2.43 12.37
CA ARG A 303 0.87 -1.80 13.22
C ARG A 303 0.87 -2.42 14.61
N MET A 304 0.58 -1.63 15.62
CA MET A 304 0.42 -2.11 16.99
C MET A 304 -0.94 -1.70 17.55
N ILE A 305 -1.64 -2.64 18.17
CA ILE A 305 -2.89 -2.38 18.89
C ILE A 305 -2.96 -3.28 20.13
N ASN A 306 -3.35 -2.70 21.27
CA ASN A 306 -3.49 -3.43 22.55
C ASN A 306 -2.26 -4.26 22.99
N GLY A 307 -1.05 -3.83 22.58
CA GLY A 307 0.19 -4.56 22.87
C GLY A 307 0.42 -5.80 22.01
N PHE A 308 -0.30 -5.94 20.89
CA PHE A 308 0.01 -6.88 19.83
C PHE A 308 0.62 -6.11 18.66
N LEU A 309 1.81 -6.53 18.23
CA LEU A 309 2.48 -6.04 17.03
C LEU A 309 2.14 -6.97 15.87
N TYR A 310 1.69 -6.40 14.76
CA TYR A 310 1.49 -7.08 13.49
C TYR A 310 2.40 -6.42 12.46
N TYR A 311 3.24 -7.20 11.81
CA TYR A 311 4.00 -6.72 10.66
C TYR A 311 3.88 -7.69 9.49
N VAL A 312 3.86 -7.12 8.30
CA VAL A 312 3.70 -7.86 7.06
C VAL A 312 5.01 -7.79 6.28
N THR A 313 5.55 -8.93 5.83
CA THR A 313 6.75 -8.97 4.98
C THR A 313 6.45 -9.56 3.60
N SER A 314 7.22 -9.13 2.61
CA SER A 314 7.28 -9.73 1.26
C SER A 314 8.58 -10.51 1.08
N TYR A 315 8.47 -11.79 0.76
CA TYR A 315 9.60 -12.69 0.54
C TYR A 315 9.59 -13.27 -0.89
N TYR A 316 10.73 -13.18 -1.57
CA TYR A 316 10.91 -13.73 -2.92
C TYR A 316 11.86 -14.93 -2.86
N PRO A 317 11.38 -16.16 -3.13
CA PRO A 317 12.24 -17.34 -3.12
C PRO A 317 13.22 -17.29 -4.30
N ASN A 318 14.48 -17.67 -4.06
CA ASN A 318 15.47 -17.75 -5.12
C ASN A 318 15.42 -19.12 -5.81
N LEU A 319 14.93 -19.12 -7.05
CA LEU A 319 14.70 -20.35 -7.83
C LEU A 319 15.84 -20.68 -8.81
N GLY A 320 16.99 -20.00 -8.74
CA GLY A 320 18.13 -20.18 -9.65
C GLY A 320 19.02 -21.40 -9.39
N GLY A 321 18.79 -22.15 -8.29
CA GLY A 321 19.61 -23.28 -7.83
C GLY A 321 19.18 -24.66 -8.33
N LYS A 322 19.95 -25.71 -8.00
CA LYS A 322 19.57 -27.11 -8.31
C LYS A 322 18.46 -27.67 -7.42
N GLU A 323 18.38 -27.16 -6.19
CA GLU A 323 17.38 -27.48 -5.17
C GLU A 323 17.04 -26.15 -4.47
N PRO A 324 16.17 -25.32 -5.05
CA PRO A 324 15.86 -24.02 -4.50
C PRO A 324 15.05 -24.15 -3.20
N ARG A 325 15.35 -23.31 -2.20
CA ARG A 325 14.52 -23.19 -0.99
C ARG A 325 13.36 -22.26 -1.30
N VAL A 326 12.15 -22.77 -1.07
CA VAL A 326 10.91 -22.04 -1.33
C VAL A 326 10.27 -21.49 -0.04
N LYS A 327 10.37 -22.22 1.07
CA LYS A 327 9.73 -21.79 2.32
C LYS A 327 10.49 -20.65 2.98
N PRO A 328 9.83 -19.57 3.43
CA PRO A 328 10.48 -18.50 4.17
C PRO A 328 11.05 -18.98 5.51
N ILE A 329 12.03 -18.24 6.04
CA ILE A 329 12.62 -18.46 7.37
C ILE A 329 11.95 -17.57 8.42
N VAL A 330 11.76 -18.13 9.62
CA VAL A 330 11.32 -17.44 10.82
C VAL A 330 12.27 -17.75 11.99
N PHE A 331 12.46 -16.80 12.89
CA PHE A 331 13.10 -17.01 14.19
C PHE A 331 12.05 -17.29 15.25
N ASN A 332 12.09 -18.49 15.85
CA ASN A 332 11.09 -18.93 16.83
C ASN A 332 11.37 -18.50 18.28
N GLY A 333 12.41 -17.68 18.49
CA GLY A 333 12.91 -17.27 19.80
C GLY A 333 14.19 -18.01 20.24
N GLU A 334 14.51 -19.15 19.62
CA GLU A 334 15.72 -19.94 19.91
C GLU A 334 16.60 -20.15 18.68
N GLU A 335 15.99 -20.54 17.56
CA GLU A 335 16.69 -20.79 16.30
C GLU A 335 15.89 -20.33 15.08
N TYR A 336 16.59 -20.14 13.98
CA TYR A 336 15.99 -19.91 12.68
C TYR A 336 15.55 -21.23 12.07
N GLN A 337 14.32 -21.28 11.57
CA GLN A 337 13.74 -22.45 10.94
C GLN A 337 12.85 -22.04 9.77
N GLU A 338 12.56 -22.97 8.87
CA GLU A 338 11.55 -22.75 7.84
C GLU A 338 10.16 -22.66 8.47
N VAL A 339 9.30 -21.80 7.92
CA VAL A 339 7.87 -21.77 8.28
C VAL A 339 7.26 -23.16 8.04
N ALA A 340 6.44 -23.62 8.98
CA ALA A 340 5.82 -24.94 8.89
C ALA A 340 4.84 -24.98 7.71
N LEU A 341 4.76 -26.12 7.02
CA LEU A 341 3.90 -26.26 5.84
C LEU A 341 2.41 -25.99 6.16
N GLU A 342 1.98 -26.32 7.38
CA GLU A 342 0.62 -26.07 7.86
C GLU A 342 0.30 -24.58 8.05
N ASP A 343 1.32 -23.72 8.13
CA ASP A 343 1.22 -22.26 8.23
C ASP A 343 1.41 -21.57 6.87
N ILE A 344 1.46 -22.35 5.78
CA ILE A 344 1.58 -21.84 4.41
C ILE A 344 0.30 -22.14 3.62
N ALA A 345 -0.40 -21.07 3.25
CA ALA A 345 -1.55 -21.11 2.35
C ALA A 345 -1.19 -20.52 0.97
N ARG A 346 -2.03 -20.76 -0.02
CA ARG A 346 -1.91 -20.15 -1.35
C ARG A 346 -3.13 -19.32 -1.68
N ILE A 347 -2.91 -18.22 -2.38
CA ILE A 347 -3.98 -17.51 -3.09
C ILE A 347 -4.25 -18.27 -4.40
N PRO A 348 -5.46 -18.84 -4.59
CA PRO A 348 -5.81 -19.51 -5.84
C PRO A 348 -5.62 -18.58 -7.04
N ASN A 349 -5.06 -19.11 -8.13
CA ASN A 349 -4.80 -18.37 -9.38
C ASN A 349 -3.85 -17.16 -9.25
N SER A 350 -3.12 -17.03 -8.15
CA SER A 350 -2.06 -16.04 -8.04
C SER A 350 -0.94 -16.36 -9.04
N GLU A 351 -0.57 -15.35 -9.83
CA GLU A 351 0.60 -15.39 -10.72
C GLU A 351 1.89 -14.95 -10.00
N GLU A 352 1.87 -14.75 -8.69
CA GLU A 352 3.06 -14.31 -7.92
C GLU A 352 3.76 -15.49 -7.23
N PRO A 353 5.07 -15.69 -7.48
CA PRO A 353 5.85 -16.71 -6.77
C PRO A 353 6.34 -16.20 -5.39
N SER A 354 6.09 -14.94 -5.06
CA SER A 354 6.45 -14.35 -3.76
C SER A 354 5.50 -14.78 -2.65
N PHE A 355 5.94 -14.58 -1.41
CA PHE A 355 5.16 -14.82 -0.21
C PHE A 355 4.85 -13.49 0.47
N THR A 356 3.61 -13.32 0.89
CA THR A 356 3.23 -12.33 1.90
C THR A 356 3.13 -13.02 3.24
N ILE A 357 3.80 -12.51 4.26
CA ILE A 357 3.88 -13.16 5.57
C ILE A 357 3.36 -12.20 6.63
N ILE A 358 2.31 -12.60 7.34
CA ILE A 358 1.79 -11.86 8.48
C ILE A 358 2.43 -12.43 9.74
N THR A 359 3.15 -11.60 10.48
CA THR A 359 3.74 -11.97 11.77
C THR A 359 3.06 -11.19 12.90
N ALA A 360 2.53 -11.91 13.90
CA ALA A 360 1.87 -11.35 15.06
C ALA A 360 2.63 -11.69 16.35
N ILE A 361 2.89 -10.69 17.18
CA ILE A 361 3.69 -10.79 18.41
C ILE A 361 2.94 -10.14 19.57
N ASP A 362 2.92 -10.80 20.73
CA ASP A 362 2.51 -10.20 21.99
C ASP A 362 3.69 -9.42 22.59
N SER A 363 3.70 -8.08 22.44
CA SER A 363 4.78 -7.24 22.96
C SER A 363 4.81 -7.17 24.49
N ASN A 364 3.74 -7.62 25.17
CA ASN A 364 3.72 -7.77 26.63
C ASN A 364 4.35 -9.11 27.08
N ASN A 365 4.49 -10.08 26.18
CA ASN A 365 5.24 -11.32 26.39
C ASN A 365 6.29 -11.52 25.29
N PRO A 366 7.34 -10.68 25.25
CA PRO A 366 8.32 -10.65 24.16
C PRO A 366 9.14 -11.94 23.98
N THR A 367 9.12 -12.86 24.95
CA THR A 367 9.75 -14.19 24.85
C THR A 367 8.84 -15.24 24.23
N LYS A 368 7.55 -14.94 24.03
CA LYS A 368 6.59 -15.85 23.39
C LYS A 368 6.86 -15.82 21.89
N SER A 369 6.99 -16.99 21.28
CA SER A 369 7.17 -17.11 19.83
C SER A 369 6.05 -16.40 19.08
N ALA A 370 6.43 -15.72 18.01
CA ALA A 370 5.47 -15.07 17.11
C ALA A 370 4.54 -16.10 16.47
N ASN A 371 3.31 -15.67 16.18
CA ASN A 371 2.44 -16.40 15.26
C ASN A 371 2.75 -15.93 13.84
N VAL A 372 2.93 -16.86 12.91
CA VAL A 372 3.33 -16.57 11.53
C VAL A 372 2.44 -17.33 10.59
N GLU A 373 1.80 -16.62 9.67
CA GLU A 373 1.03 -17.19 8.56
C GLU A 373 1.58 -16.63 7.25
N ALA A 374 1.91 -17.52 6.33
CA ALA A 374 2.49 -17.17 5.04
C ALA A 374 1.53 -17.53 3.89
N TYR A 375 1.44 -16.63 2.92
CA TYR A 375 0.56 -16.76 1.77
C TYR A 375 1.39 -16.65 0.49
N VAL A 376 1.33 -17.65 -0.39
CA VAL A 376 1.92 -17.52 -1.73
C VAL A 376 1.06 -16.54 -2.53
N GLY A 377 1.61 -15.37 -2.85
CA GLY A 377 0.92 -14.21 -3.43
C GLY A 377 0.49 -13.16 -2.39
N ALA A 378 -0.63 -12.48 -2.67
CA ALA A 378 -1.27 -11.45 -1.83
C ALA A 378 -0.42 -10.19 -1.52
N GLY A 379 0.65 -9.93 -2.29
CA GLY A 379 1.48 -8.73 -2.07
C GLY A 379 0.70 -7.46 -2.40
N GLY A 380 0.64 -6.49 -1.49
CA GLY A 380 -0.17 -5.29 -1.69
C GLY A 380 -0.10 -4.26 -0.56
N GLN A 381 -0.95 -3.24 -0.66
CA GLN A 381 -1.12 -2.20 0.35
C GLN A 381 -1.81 -2.77 1.60
N MET A 382 -1.36 -2.37 2.78
CA MET A 382 -1.95 -2.78 4.05
C MET A 382 -2.86 -1.68 4.62
N TYR A 383 -4.06 -2.06 5.07
CA TYR A 383 -4.91 -1.27 5.94
C TYR A 383 -5.25 -2.08 7.19
N MET A 384 -5.37 -1.42 8.34
CA MET A 384 -5.75 -2.11 9.58
C MET A 384 -6.71 -1.24 10.39
N SER A 385 -7.88 -1.81 10.67
CA SER A 385 -8.84 -1.27 11.63
C SER A 385 -8.54 -1.82 13.02
N LYS A 386 -9.43 -1.56 13.99
CA LYS A 386 -9.29 -2.12 15.34
C LYS A 386 -9.53 -3.63 15.40
N GLU A 387 -10.27 -4.17 14.43
CA GLU A 387 -10.75 -5.56 14.45
C GLU A 387 -10.23 -6.37 13.26
N HIS A 388 -9.76 -5.73 12.19
CA HIS A 388 -9.40 -6.39 10.95
C HIS A 388 -8.11 -5.85 10.32
N LEU A 389 -7.39 -6.73 9.65
CA LEU A 389 -6.29 -6.42 8.74
C LEU A 389 -6.75 -6.69 7.30
N TYR A 390 -6.42 -5.78 6.40
CA TYR A 390 -6.72 -5.87 4.98
C TYR A 390 -5.44 -5.79 4.16
N LEU A 391 -5.29 -6.68 3.19
CA LEU A 391 -4.29 -6.61 2.14
C LEU A 391 -4.98 -6.32 0.81
N ALA A 392 -4.60 -5.23 0.16
CA ALA A 392 -5.13 -4.79 -1.12
C ALA A 392 -4.04 -4.91 -2.20
N LYS A 393 -4.13 -5.97 -2.99
CA LYS A 393 -3.19 -6.33 -4.05
C LYS A 393 -3.68 -5.79 -5.40
N GLU A 394 -2.81 -5.10 -6.13
CA GLU A 394 -3.07 -4.83 -7.54
C GLU A 394 -2.96 -6.12 -8.37
N SER A 395 -3.96 -6.37 -9.19
CA SER A 395 -4.08 -7.53 -10.06
C SER A 395 -4.25 -7.07 -11.50
N TRP A 396 -3.47 -7.66 -12.40
CA TRP A 396 -3.40 -7.26 -13.80
C TRP A 396 -4.14 -8.26 -14.67
N GLU A 397 -4.99 -7.79 -15.57
CA GLU A 397 -5.48 -8.64 -16.65
C GLU A 397 -4.43 -8.73 -17.78
N ASN A 398 -4.35 -9.89 -18.45
CA ASN A 398 -3.32 -10.29 -19.44
C ASN A 398 -3.04 -9.33 -20.63
N ASP A 399 -3.74 -8.21 -20.77
CA ASP A 399 -3.52 -7.18 -21.81
C ASP A 399 -2.88 -5.90 -21.26
N ASP A 400 -2.34 -5.90 -20.02
CA ASP A 400 -1.70 -4.75 -19.32
C ASP A 400 -2.60 -3.50 -19.19
N ARG A 401 -3.89 -3.68 -19.40
CA ARG A 401 -4.85 -2.63 -19.76
C ARG A 401 -5.94 -2.39 -18.73
N THR A 402 -6.23 -3.37 -17.89
CA THR A 402 -7.24 -3.30 -16.84
C THR A 402 -6.57 -3.74 -15.54
N ARG A 403 -6.64 -2.85 -14.55
CA ARG A 403 -6.13 -3.09 -13.20
C ARG A 403 -7.32 -3.31 -12.28
N ASN A 404 -7.27 -4.34 -11.47
CA ASN A 404 -8.20 -4.59 -10.37
C ASN A 404 -7.43 -4.56 -9.05
N THR A 405 -8.14 -4.39 -7.95
CA THR A 405 -7.59 -4.51 -6.60
C THR A 405 -8.25 -5.70 -5.91
N ASP A 406 -7.48 -6.76 -5.68
CA ASP A 406 -7.88 -7.93 -4.92
C ASP A 406 -7.64 -7.67 -3.43
N ILE A 407 -8.70 -7.78 -2.63
CA ILE A 407 -8.73 -7.46 -1.22
C ILE A 407 -8.82 -8.76 -0.42
N TYR A 408 -8.01 -8.91 0.61
CA TYR A 408 -8.02 -10.03 1.55
C TYR A 408 -8.22 -9.50 2.97
N LYS A 409 -9.24 -9.97 3.67
CA LYS A 409 -9.62 -9.55 5.03
C LYS A 409 -9.25 -10.64 6.03
N PHE A 410 -8.62 -10.22 7.13
CA PHE A 410 -8.21 -11.06 8.25
C PHE A 410 -8.76 -10.49 9.56
N ALA A 411 -9.10 -11.36 10.52
CA ALA A 411 -9.49 -10.94 11.87
C ALA A 411 -8.27 -10.65 12.73
N LEU A 412 -8.42 -9.81 13.75
CA LEU A 412 -7.42 -9.57 14.79
C LEU A 412 -7.90 -10.19 16.11
N ASP A 413 -7.51 -11.45 16.40
CA ASP A 413 -7.83 -12.15 17.65
C ASP A 413 -6.56 -12.40 18.47
N GLY A 414 -6.01 -11.33 19.04
CA GLY A 414 -4.70 -11.39 19.70
C GLY A 414 -3.62 -11.77 18.69
N MET A 415 -2.87 -12.85 18.94
CA MET A 415 -1.84 -13.29 17.98
C MET A 415 -2.43 -14.10 16.82
N ASP A 416 -3.68 -14.53 16.88
CA ASP A 416 -4.32 -15.30 15.80
C ASP A 416 -4.89 -14.33 14.76
N VAL A 417 -4.50 -14.53 13.49
CA VAL A 417 -4.88 -13.63 12.37
C VAL A 417 -5.62 -14.43 11.28
N PRO A 418 -6.81 -14.98 11.57
CA PRO A 418 -7.51 -15.87 10.64
C PRO A 418 -8.04 -15.11 9.43
N PHE A 419 -7.91 -15.72 8.25
CA PHE A 419 -8.56 -15.24 7.02
C PHE A 419 -10.10 -15.28 7.16
N ILE A 420 -10.78 -14.21 6.76
CA ILE A 420 -12.24 -14.09 6.81
C ILE A 420 -12.84 -14.21 5.41
N ALA A 421 -12.37 -13.38 4.47
CA ALA A 421 -12.96 -13.23 3.15
C ALA A 421 -11.99 -12.54 2.19
N SER A 422 -12.24 -12.70 0.89
CA SER A 422 -11.50 -12.01 -0.17
C SER A 422 -12.44 -11.40 -1.19
N GLY A 423 -12.26 -10.16 -1.65
CA GLY A 423 -13.07 -9.48 -2.67
C GLY A 423 -12.22 -8.86 -3.77
N SER A 424 -12.83 -8.35 -4.83
CA SER A 424 -12.11 -7.61 -5.87
C SER A 424 -12.93 -6.40 -6.32
N VAL A 425 -12.25 -5.30 -6.65
CA VAL A 425 -12.85 -4.07 -7.18
C VAL A 425 -12.04 -3.58 -8.38
N GLU A 426 -12.67 -2.86 -9.29
CA GLU A 426 -11.97 -2.30 -10.46
C GLU A 426 -11.06 -1.12 -10.06
N GLY A 427 -9.92 -0.99 -10.71
CA GLY A 427 -8.91 0.04 -10.49
C GLY A 427 -7.85 -0.33 -9.45
N SER A 428 -6.84 0.53 -9.33
CA SER A 428 -5.76 0.44 -8.34
C SER A 428 -6.01 1.39 -7.16
N VAL A 429 -5.74 0.92 -5.94
CA VAL A 429 -5.76 1.75 -4.73
C VAL A 429 -4.54 2.67 -4.68
N LEU A 430 -4.70 3.91 -4.22
CA LEU A 430 -3.58 4.85 -4.12
C LEU A 430 -2.61 4.48 -2.99
N ASN A 431 -3.15 4.35 -1.79
CA ASN A 431 -2.43 4.06 -0.55
C ASN A 431 -3.45 3.64 0.53
N GLN A 432 -2.99 3.45 1.76
CA GLN A 432 -3.85 3.04 2.87
C GLN A 432 -5.03 4.01 3.12
N PHE A 433 -4.95 5.29 2.73
CA PHE A 433 -5.97 6.33 2.97
C PHE A 433 -7.08 6.38 1.96
N SER A 434 -6.87 5.68 0.86
CA SER A 434 -7.93 5.25 -0.02
C SER A 434 -8.72 4.07 0.53
N MET A 435 -8.49 3.63 1.78
CA MET A 435 -9.20 2.52 2.42
C MET A 435 -9.65 2.89 3.83
N ASP A 436 -10.82 2.40 4.24
CA ASP A 436 -11.26 2.44 5.62
C ASP A 436 -12.29 1.35 5.97
N GLU A 437 -12.61 1.24 7.26
CA GLU A 437 -13.70 0.41 7.77
C GLU A 437 -14.63 1.27 8.63
N PHE A 438 -15.92 1.31 8.26
CA PHE A 438 -16.94 2.09 8.94
C PHE A 438 -18.24 1.30 9.07
N GLU A 439 -18.74 1.20 10.31
CA GLU A 439 -19.94 0.42 10.66
C GLU A 439 -19.96 -1.01 10.06
N GLY A 440 -18.79 -1.68 10.08
CA GLY A 440 -18.61 -3.06 9.59
C GLY A 440 -18.45 -3.20 8.08
N ASN A 441 -18.51 -2.10 7.32
CA ASN A 441 -18.30 -2.07 5.88
C ASN A 441 -16.89 -1.60 5.55
N PHE A 442 -16.24 -2.25 4.58
CA PHE A 442 -14.96 -1.80 4.04
C PHE A 442 -15.21 -0.85 2.88
N ARG A 443 -14.59 0.33 2.88
CA ARG A 443 -14.74 1.30 1.79
C ARG A 443 -13.39 1.56 1.15
N ILE A 444 -13.39 1.70 -0.17
CA ILE A 444 -12.16 1.82 -0.95
C ILE A 444 -12.33 2.77 -2.13
N ALA A 445 -11.34 3.63 -2.37
CA ALA A 445 -11.27 4.52 -3.52
C ALA A 445 -10.14 4.09 -4.47
N THR A 446 -10.45 3.94 -5.76
CA THR A 446 -9.52 3.41 -6.76
C THR A 446 -9.46 4.27 -8.02
N THR A 447 -8.36 4.16 -8.76
CA THR A 447 -8.21 4.72 -10.12
C THR A 447 -8.16 3.58 -11.15
N GLU A 448 -9.08 3.59 -12.11
CA GLU A 448 -9.08 2.72 -13.28
C GLU A 448 -8.30 3.38 -14.44
N GLY A 449 -7.64 2.58 -15.28
CA GLY A 449 -6.99 3.01 -16.52
C GLY A 449 -5.67 3.75 -16.31
N ASN A 450 -5.22 4.49 -17.34
CA ASN A 450 -3.98 5.24 -17.30
C ASN A 450 -4.22 6.71 -17.70
N ALA A 451 -3.86 7.65 -16.83
CA ALA A 451 -4.09 9.08 -17.06
C ALA A 451 -3.44 9.63 -18.35
N TRP A 452 -2.42 8.93 -18.87
CA TRP A 452 -1.64 9.33 -20.05
C TRP A 452 -2.05 8.60 -21.35
N ASP A 453 -2.90 7.58 -21.27
CA ASP A 453 -3.40 6.86 -22.44
C ASP A 453 -4.67 7.52 -22.99
N ARG A 454 -4.69 7.78 -24.30
CA ARG A 454 -5.84 8.37 -25.01
C ARG A 454 -6.92 7.33 -25.33
N ASP A 455 -6.54 6.06 -25.39
CA ASP A 455 -7.46 4.97 -25.68
C ASP A 455 -8.08 4.40 -24.38
N GLN A 456 -7.47 4.66 -23.21
CA GLN A 456 -7.97 4.28 -21.87
C GLN A 456 -7.94 5.46 -20.89
N THR A 457 -8.92 6.35 -21.04
CA THR A 457 -9.05 7.51 -20.16
C THR A 457 -9.23 7.07 -18.71
N SER A 458 -8.34 7.50 -17.81
CA SER A 458 -8.43 7.15 -16.40
C SER A 458 -9.74 7.62 -15.77
N LYS A 459 -10.24 6.90 -14.78
CA LYS A 459 -11.43 7.27 -14.03
C LYS A 459 -11.29 6.83 -12.58
N ASN A 460 -12.05 7.47 -11.71
CA ASN A 460 -11.96 7.24 -10.28
C ASN A 460 -13.28 6.66 -9.76
N HIS A 461 -13.16 5.77 -8.77
CA HIS A 461 -14.28 5.03 -8.23
C HIS A 461 -14.19 5.00 -6.71
N VAL A 462 -15.35 4.89 -6.06
CA VAL A 462 -15.47 4.59 -4.64
C VAL A 462 -16.44 3.43 -4.49
N TYR A 463 -15.99 2.40 -3.79
CA TYR A 463 -16.74 1.17 -3.51
C TYR A 463 -16.99 1.04 -2.01
N ILE A 464 -18.14 0.46 -1.67
CA ILE A 464 -18.42 0.00 -0.31
C ILE A 464 -18.73 -1.50 -0.39
N LEU A 465 -18.01 -2.27 0.42
CA LEU A 465 -18.10 -3.71 0.52
C LEU A 465 -18.61 -4.10 1.92
N ASP A 466 -19.46 -5.12 1.99
CA ASP A 466 -19.97 -5.66 3.25
C ASP A 466 -18.90 -6.41 4.07
N GLU A 467 -19.30 -6.97 5.23
CA GLU A 467 -18.41 -7.73 6.12
C GLU A 467 -17.68 -8.89 5.43
N LYS A 468 -18.28 -9.44 4.36
CA LYS A 468 -17.74 -10.53 3.55
C LYS A 468 -17.03 -10.03 2.32
N LEU A 469 -16.79 -8.72 2.16
CA LEU A 469 -16.20 -8.09 0.97
C LEU A 469 -17.06 -8.19 -0.30
N SER A 470 -18.38 -8.31 -0.20
CA SER A 470 -19.28 -8.20 -1.36
C SER A 470 -19.62 -6.75 -1.62
N GLN A 471 -19.58 -6.31 -2.89
CA GLN A 471 -19.96 -4.95 -3.24
C GLN A 471 -21.44 -4.68 -2.93
N ILE A 472 -21.68 -3.67 -2.09
CA ILE A 472 -23.03 -3.19 -1.74
C ILE A 472 -23.29 -1.78 -2.27
N GLY A 473 -22.24 -0.97 -2.45
CA GLY A 473 -22.33 0.38 -2.97
C GLY A 473 -21.20 0.72 -3.92
N HIS A 474 -21.49 1.60 -4.88
CA HIS A 474 -20.51 2.09 -5.85
C HIS A 474 -20.90 3.47 -6.36
N VAL A 475 -19.91 4.35 -6.49
CA VAL A 475 -19.97 5.52 -7.35
C VAL A 475 -18.70 5.53 -8.21
N GLY A 476 -18.84 5.69 -9.52
CA GLY A 476 -17.74 5.53 -10.47
C GLY A 476 -17.75 6.56 -11.58
N ASP A 477 -16.83 6.39 -12.53
CA ASP A 477 -16.61 7.30 -13.66
C ASP A 477 -16.30 8.75 -13.23
N LEU A 478 -15.74 8.93 -12.03
CA LEU A 478 -15.43 10.24 -11.47
C LEU A 478 -14.14 10.81 -12.08
N ALA A 479 -14.17 12.12 -12.36
CA ALA A 479 -13.05 12.87 -12.92
C ALA A 479 -12.30 12.16 -14.08
N PRO A 480 -12.93 11.96 -15.25
CA PRO A 480 -12.28 11.28 -16.37
C PRO A 480 -10.99 12.00 -16.82
N SER A 481 -9.94 11.22 -17.08
CA SER A 481 -8.54 11.63 -17.33
C SER A 481 -7.76 12.15 -16.12
N GLU A 482 -8.29 11.98 -14.92
CA GLU A 482 -7.61 12.33 -13.67
C GLU A 482 -7.37 11.06 -12.85
N ARG A 483 -6.41 11.11 -11.92
CA ARG A 483 -6.17 10.05 -10.93
C ARG A 483 -6.35 10.60 -9.52
N ILE A 484 -6.60 9.73 -8.55
CA ILE A 484 -6.64 10.10 -7.13
C ILE A 484 -5.23 10.53 -6.69
N TYR A 485 -5.17 11.61 -5.92
CA TYR A 485 -3.96 12.11 -5.25
C TYR A 485 -4.10 12.11 -3.72
N SER A 486 -5.32 12.19 -3.22
CA SER A 486 -5.61 12.04 -1.80
C SER A 486 -7.05 11.57 -1.62
N ALA A 487 -7.29 10.81 -0.56
CA ALA A 487 -8.61 10.39 -0.14
C ALA A 487 -8.70 10.49 1.37
N ARG A 488 -9.88 10.81 1.88
CA ARG A 488 -10.15 10.89 3.31
C ARG A 488 -11.57 10.46 3.60
N PHE A 489 -11.71 9.48 4.47
CA PHE A 489 -12.99 9.00 4.96
C PHE A 489 -13.26 9.60 6.34
N MET A 490 -14.44 10.19 6.54
CA MET A 490 -14.85 10.87 7.77
C MET A 490 -16.30 10.53 8.09
N GLY A 491 -16.51 9.50 8.91
CA GLY A 491 -17.86 9.06 9.25
C GLY A 491 -18.64 8.72 7.98
N GLU A 492 -19.79 9.37 7.78
CA GLU A 492 -20.66 9.19 6.61
C GLU A 492 -20.13 9.85 5.32
N MET A 493 -19.08 10.68 5.39
CA MET A 493 -18.58 11.45 4.25
C MET A 493 -17.24 10.92 3.74
N ILE A 494 -17.06 10.94 2.41
CA ILE A 494 -15.82 10.58 1.73
C ILE A 494 -15.36 11.79 0.91
N TYR A 495 -14.12 12.20 1.12
CA TYR A 495 -13.47 13.28 0.42
C TYR A 495 -12.39 12.71 -0.48
N MET A 496 -12.38 13.11 -1.75
CA MET A 496 -11.44 12.58 -2.73
C MET A 496 -10.91 13.71 -3.59
N VAL A 497 -9.60 13.72 -3.78
CA VAL A 497 -8.85 14.73 -4.52
C VAL A 497 -8.30 14.06 -5.76
N THR A 498 -8.59 14.63 -6.93
CA THR A 498 -8.05 14.14 -8.21
C THR A 498 -7.24 15.22 -8.90
N PHE A 499 -6.36 14.87 -9.85
CA PHE A 499 -5.62 15.92 -10.56
C PHE A 499 -5.23 15.53 -11.97
N ARG A 500 -5.33 16.51 -12.88
CA ARG A 500 -4.66 16.52 -14.20
C ARG A 500 -4.00 17.88 -14.48
N GLU A 501 -4.74 18.97 -14.29
CA GLU A 501 -4.27 20.36 -14.45
C GLU A 501 -4.75 21.28 -13.32
N MET A 502 -5.98 21.06 -12.83
CA MET A 502 -6.55 21.63 -11.61
C MET A 502 -7.12 20.48 -10.78
N ASP A 503 -7.21 20.67 -9.48
CA ASP A 503 -7.61 19.66 -8.49
C ASP A 503 -9.09 19.84 -8.11
N PRO A 504 -9.99 18.89 -8.43
CA PRO A 504 -11.31 18.82 -7.82
C PRO A 504 -11.24 18.05 -6.49
N LEU A 505 -11.61 18.72 -5.40
CA LEU A 505 -12.04 18.07 -4.17
C LEU A 505 -13.51 17.65 -4.31
N PHE A 506 -13.77 16.35 -4.33
CA PHE A 506 -15.10 15.74 -4.30
C PHE A 506 -15.58 15.55 -2.87
N VAL A 507 -16.88 15.79 -2.63
CA VAL A 507 -17.59 15.48 -1.40
C VAL A 507 -18.64 14.42 -1.71
N ILE A 508 -18.49 13.22 -1.15
CA ILE A 508 -19.31 12.05 -1.46
C ILE A 508 -20.03 11.61 -0.18
N ASP A 509 -21.35 11.48 -0.26
CA ASP A 509 -22.21 10.95 0.80
C ASP A 509 -22.21 9.42 0.75
N ALA A 510 -21.91 8.80 1.89
CA ALA A 510 -21.92 7.37 2.13
C ALA A 510 -22.80 6.99 3.35
N SER A 511 -23.71 7.87 3.78
CA SER A 511 -24.68 7.61 4.86
C SER A 511 -25.60 6.43 4.58
N ASP A 512 -25.93 6.18 3.30
CA ASP A 512 -26.52 4.93 2.82
C ASP A 512 -25.45 4.13 2.04
N PRO A 513 -24.84 3.10 2.67
CA PRO A 513 -23.84 2.24 2.03
C PRO A 513 -24.24 1.65 0.68
N ALA A 514 -25.53 1.52 0.38
CA ALA A 514 -26.01 0.99 -0.89
C ALA A 514 -26.23 2.06 -1.97
N LYS A 515 -26.17 3.35 -1.61
CA LYS A 515 -26.49 4.47 -2.50
C LYS A 515 -25.56 5.67 -2.23
N LEU A 516 -24.32 5.57 -2.70
CA LEU A 516 -23.39 6.68 -2.67
C LEU A 516 -23.83 7.81 -3.61
N GLU A 517 -23.60 9.05 -3.20
CA GLU A 517 -23.97 10.24 -3.98
C GLU A 517 -22.88 11.32 -3.91
N VAL A 518 -22.43 11.82 -5.07
CA VAL A 518 -21.55 13.00 -5.10
C VAL A 518 -22.39 14.24 -4.80
N LEU A 519 -22.13 14.88 -3.66
CA LEU A 519 -22.87 16.07 -3.23
C LEU A 519 -22.29 17.35 -3.84
N GLY A 520 -20.96 17.45 -3.92
CA GLY A 520 -20.28 18.68 -4.35
C GLY A 520 -18.88 18.45 -4.89
N GLU A 521 -18.40 19.44 -5.64
CA GLU A 521 -17.06 19.48 -6.23
C GLU A 521 -16.47 20.88 -6.06
N LEU A 522 -15.21 20.98 -5.64
CA LEU A 522 -14.46 22.24 -5.54
C LEU A 522 -13.19 22.15 -6.38
N LYS A 523 -13.11 22.95 -7.45
CA LYS A 523 -11.93 23.00 -8.33
C LYS A 523 -10.97 24.11 -7.90
N ILE A 524 -9.74 23.74 -7.55
CA ILE A 524 -8.69 24.65 -7.08
C ILE A 524 -7.38 24.41 -7.85
N PRO A 525 -6.50 25.42 -7.96
CA PRO A 525 -5.14 25.21 -8.45
C PRO A 525 -4.28 24.51 -7.37
N GLY A 526 -3.18 23.91 -7.81
CA GLY A 526 -2.40 23.02 -6.96
C GLY A 526 -2.97 21.60 -6.87
N VAL A 527 -2.33 20.75 -6.07
CA VAL A 527 -2.82 19.40 -5.74
C VAL A 527 -2.58 19.13 -4.27
N SER A 528 -3.60 18.67 -3.55
CA SER A 528 -3.47 18.21 -2.16
C SER A 528 -3.03 16.74 -2.15
N THR A 529 -1.90 16.44 -1.52
CA THR A 529 -1.40 15.05 -1.41
C THR A 529 -1.83 14.41 -0.10
N TYR A 530 -2.11 15.22 0.93
CA TYR A 530 -2.61 14.77 2.22
C TYR A 530 -3.76 15.66 2.69
N LEU A 531 -4.84 15.05 3.20
CA LEU A 531 -5.99 15.73 3.81
C LEU A 531 -6.07 15.39 5.30
N HIS A 532 -6.21 16.41 6.14
CA HIS A 532 -6.31 16.29 7.60
C HIS A 532 -7.57 17.02 8.14
N PRO A 533 -8.48 16.34 8.84
CA PRO A 533 -9.64 16.91 9.52
C PRO A 533 -9.24 17.84 10.65
N ILE A 534 -9.84 19.02 10.65
CA ILE A 534 -9.83 19.95 11.77
C ILE A 534 -11.01 19.62 12.69
N ASP A 535 -12.18 19.40 12.09
CA ASP A 535 -13.42 18.98 12.75
C ASP A 535 -14.32 18.22 11.75
N GLU A 536 -15.58 17.97 12.11
CA GLU A 536 -16.55 17.25 11.26
C GLU A 536 -16.86 17.95 9.92
N ASN A 537 -16.65 19.27 9.83
CA ASN A 537 -17.03 20.11 8.68
C ASN A 537 -15.83 20.88 8.07
N HIS A 538 -14.61 20.63 8.53
CA HIS A 538 -13.42 21.32 8.04
C HIS A 538 -12.24 20.37 7.91
N LEU A 539 -11.51 20.50 6.81
CA LEU A 539 -10.27 19.79 6.51
C LEU A 539 -9.19 20.83 6.18
N PHE A 540 -7.92 20.49 6.39
CA PHE A 540 -6.84 21.14 5.68
C PHE A 540 -6.08 20.16 4.81
N GLY A 541 -5.62 20.62 3.66
CA GLY A 541 -4.76 19.90 2.75
C GLY A 541 -3.31 20.38 2.83
N ILE A 542 -2.38 19.45 2.77
CA ILE A 542 -0.97 19.70 2.47
C ILE A 542 -0.70 19.19 1.05
N GLY A 543 0.00 19.98 0.25
CA GLY A 543 0.27 19.62 -1.13
C GLY A 543 1.18 20.61 -1.85
N VAL A 544 1.05 20.71 -3.16
CA VAL A 544 1.86 21.60 -3.99
C VAL A 544 1.00 22.57 -4.79
N GLU A 545 1.41 23.84 -4.85
CA GLU A 545 0.78 24.84 -5.71
C GLU A 545 1.25 24.63 -7.15
N THR A 546 0.40 24.90 -8.14
CA THR A 546 0.76 24.71 -9.55
C THR A 546 0.39 25.90 -10.42
N LYS A 547 1.24 26.16 -11.43
CA LYS A 547 0.99 27.18 -12.46
C LYS A 547 1.08 26.58 -13.86
N LEU A 548 0.24 27.09 -14.75
CA LEU A 548 0.30 26.78 -16.18
C LEU A 548 1.33 27.68 -16.86
N VAL A 549 2.42 27.09 -17.33
CA VAL A 549 3.47 27.80 -18.10
C VAL A 549 3.28 27.51 -19.58
N LYS A 550 3.17 28.56 -20.41
CA LYS A 550 3.05 28.39 -21.86
C LYS A 550 4.29 27.69 -22.41
N SER A 551 4.10 26.62 -23.19
CA SER A 551 5.21 26.00 -23.92
C SER A 551 5.89 27.03 -24.84
N SER A 552 7.23 26.94 -24.93
CA SER A 552 8.03 27.72 -25.87
C SER A 552 7.79 27.33 -27.33
N THR A 553 7.12 26.20 -27.58
CA THR A 553 6.79 25.68 -28.91
C THR A 553 5.37 26.12 -29.31
N LEU A 554 5.24 26.73 -30.49
CA LEU A 554 3.96 27.22 -30.99
C LEU A 554 3.03 26.04 -31.32
N GLY A 555 1.92 25.91 -30.58
CA GLY A 555 0.90 24.87 -30.78
C GLY A 555 0.93 23.73 -29.75
N GLU A 556 1.84 23.77 -28.78
CA GLU A 556 1.82 22.85 -27.63
C GLU A 556 0.95 23.41 -26.49
N GLU A 557 0.32 22.50 -25.74
CA GLU A 557 -0.46 22.83 -24.54
C GLU A 557 0.44 23.44 -23.45
N PRO A 558 -0.11 24.28 -22.55
CA PRO A 558 0.61 24.74 -21.37
C PRO A 558 1.10 23.57 -20.51
N ILE A 559 2.26 23.72 -19.88
CA ILE A 559 2.84 22.72 -18.98
C ILE A 559 2.48 23.11 -17.54
N VAL A 560 2.00 22.15 -16.76
CA VAL A 560 1.81 22.30 -15.32
C VAL A 560 3.18 22.28 -14.64
N ARG A 561 3.48 23.31 -13.86
CA ARG A 561 4.72 23.40 -13.09
C ARG A 561 4.40 23.71 -11.64
N GLN A 562 5.12 23.06 -10.73
CA GLN A 562 5.03 23.34 -9.29
C GLN A 562 5.50 24.77 -8.98
N ASP A 563 4.84 25.42 -8.03
CA ASP A 563 5.11 26.79 -7.61
C ASP A 563 5.15 26.96 -6.09
N GLY A 564 5.67 25.95 -5.39
CA GLY A 564 5.80 25.94 -3.94
C GLY A 564 4.94 24.87 -3.26
N MET A 565 5.15 24.71 -1.97
CA MET A 565 4.29 23.88 -1.11
C MET A 565 3.03 24.67 -0.75
N LYS A 566 1.89 23.99 -0.60
CA LYS A 566 0.59 24.62 -0.36
C LYS A 566 -0.05 24.03 0.89
N ILE A 567 -0.61 24.89 1.74
CA ILE A 567 -1.56 24.55 2.81
C ILE A 567 -2.90 25.19 2.46
N SER A 568 -3.97 24.41 2.44
CA SER A 568 -5.32 24.91 2.10
C SER A 568 -6.34 24.47 3.15
N ILE A 569 -7.27 25.32 3.56
CA ILE A 569 -8.40 24.95 4.42
C ILE A 569 -9.67 24.82 3.57
N PHE A 570 -10.37 23.70 3.73
CA PHE A 570 -11.63 23.39 3.09
C PHE A 570 -12.76 23.43 4.11
N ASP A 571 -13.74 24.31 3.88
CA ASP A 571 -15.03 24.33 4.59
C ASP A 571 -16.03 23.51 3.78
N VAL A 572 -16.52 22.44 4.42
CA VAL A 572 -17.47 21.48 3.86
C VAL A 572 -18.80 21.48 4.65
N THR A 573 -19.06 22.53 5.45
CA THR A 573 -20.33 22.71 6.19
C THR A 573 -21.56 22.67 5.27
N ASP A 574 -21.42 23.14 4.03
CA ASP A 574 -22.37 22.90 2.95
C ASP A 574 -21.74 21.92 1.96
N PHE A 575 -22.04 20.63 2.13
CA PHE A 575 -21.49 19.55 1.30
C PHE A 575 -21.73 19.73 -0.21
N HIS A 576 -22.74 20.50 -0.61
CA HIS A 576 -23.02 20.76 -2.03
C HIS A 576 -22.21 21.92 -2.60
N ASN A 577 -21.62 22.75 -1.74
CA ASN A 577 -20.84 23.91 -2.12
C ASN A 577 -19.57 24.01 -1.25
N PRO A 578 -18.66 23.02 -1.30
CA PRO A 578 -17.38 23.06 -0.59
C PRO A 578 -16.57 24.29 -1.00
N LYS A 579 -15.81 24.86 -0.07
CA LYS A 579 -15.02 26.08 -0.31
C LYS A 579 -13.61 25.97 0.24
N GLU A 580 -12.65 26.44 -0.55
CA GLU A 580 -11.31 26.77 -0.09
C GLU A 580 -11.37 28.14 0.59
N THR A 581 -11.23 28.18 1.91
CA THR A 581 -11.41 29.39 2.72
C THR A 581 -10.11 30.14 2.97
N PHE A 582 -9.00 29.39 3.11
CA PHE A 582 -7.66 29.93 3.33
C PHE A 582 -6.64 29.13 2.53
N VAL A 583 -5.63 29.84 2.02
CA VAL A 583 -4.51 29.26 1.28
C VAL A 583 -3.24 29.95 1.72
N GLU A 584 -2.21 29.16 1.98
CA GLU A 584 -0.83 29.59 2.19
C GLU A 584 0.06 28.85 1.20
N VAL A 585 0.89 29.60 0.45
CA VAL A 585 1.90 29.04 -0.45
C VAL A 585 3.28 29.34 0.11
N ILE A 586 4.06 28.29 0.33
CA ILE A 586 5.36 28.32 0.99
C ILE A 586 6.46 28.09 -0.05
N GLY A 587 7.37 29.06 -0.13
CA GLY A 587 8.51 29.02 -1.06
C GLY A 587 8.07 29.10 -2.53
N GLY A 588 8.92 28.57 -3.40
CA GLY A 588 8.66 28.42 -4.83
C GLY A 588 9.09 27.04 -5.34
N GLU A 589 9.28 26.95 -6.66
CA GLU A 589 9.72 25.72 -7.34
C GLU A 589 10.97 25.11 -6.67
N GLY A 590 10.91 23.82 -6.36
CA GLY A 590 11.94 23.07 -5.62
C GLY A 590 11.68 22.94 -4.11
N THR A 591 10.75 23.70 -3.53
CA THR A 591 10.40 23.57 -2.11
C THR A 591 9.82 22.19 -1.83
N TYR A 592 10.30 21.54 -0.78
CA TYR A 592 9.94 20.18 -0.44
C TYR A 592 9.76 20.02 1.06
N SER A 593 8.82 19.15 1.44
CA SER A 593 8.62 18.71 2.81
C SER A 593 8.41 17.21 2.81
N GLU A 594 8.96 16.54 3.81
CA GLU A 594 8.65 15.15 4.11
C GLU A 594 7.13 14.92 4.26
N ALA A 595 6.41 15.91 4.82
CA ALA A 595 4.96 15.84 5.02
C ALA A 595 4.11 15.84 3.73
N LEU A 596 4.73 16.05 2.56
CA LEU A 596 4.03 15.93 1.27
C LEU A 596 3.73 14.49 0.89
N HIS A 597 4.48 13.56 1.45
CA HIS A 597 4.37 12.15 1.17
C HIS A 597 4.09 11.46 2.50
N ASN A 598 4.96 11.62 3.50
CA ASN A 598 4.87 10.93 4.78
C ASN A 598 4.10 11.72 5.84
N HIS A 599 2.87 11.29 6.16
CA HIS A 599 2.05 11.95 7.19
C HIS A 599 2.65 11.91 8.59
N LYS A 600 3.51 10.92 8.88
CA LYS A 600 4.17 10.80 10.18
C LYS A 600 5.09 12.00 10.44
N ALA A 601 5.51 12.71 9.39
CA ALA A 601 6.30 13.94 9.50
C ALA A 601 5.49 15.18 9.93
N LEU A 602 4.15 15.11 9.92
CA LEU A 602 3.30 16.16 10.44
C LEU A 602 3.12 16.00 11.95
N THR A 603 3.78 16.85 12.71
CA THR A 603 3.59 16.97 14.16
C THR A 603 2.29 17.68 14.46
N ILE A 604 1.45 17.07 15.29
CA ILE A 604 0.20 17.66 15.77
C ILE A 604 0.36 17.98 17.25
N HIS A 605 0.19 19.24 17.62
CA HIS A 605 0.24 19.62 19.04
C HIS A 605 -0.98 19.03 19.78
N PRO A 606 -0.80 18.41 20.96
CA PRO A 606 -1.87 17.68 21.67
C PRO A 606 -3.03 18.51 22.22
N GLU A 607 -2.97 19.85 22.14
CA GLU A 607 -3.90 20.75 22.85
C GLU A 607 -4.20 22.04 22.09
N LYS A 608 -3.26 22.51 21.28
CA LYS A 608 -3.40 23.73 20.48
C LYS A 608 -3.52 23.36 19.01
N PRO A 609 -4.15 24.20 18.18
CA PRO A 609 -4.23 24.00 16.74
C PRO A 609 -2.88 24.35 16.05
N LEU A 610 -1.78 23.82 16.60
CA LEU A 610 -0.42 24.03 16.12
C LEU A 610 0.06 22.76 15.42
N TYR A 611 0.64 22.94 14.25
CA TYR A 611 1.16 21.90 13.39
C TYR A 611 2.59 22.23 13.01
N ALA A 612 3.48 21.25 13.06
CA ALA A 612 4.87 21.43 12.63
C ALA A 612 5.28 20.36 11.61
N PHE A 613 6.11 20.72 10.65
CA PHE A 613 6.60 19.79 9.65
C PHE A 613 7.99 20.20 9.13
N PRO A 614 8.83 19.24 8.69
CA PRO A 614 10.12 19.54 8.09
C PRO A 614 9.98 20.29 6.76
N ILE A 615 10.95 21.13 6.40
CA ILE A 615 10.95 21.81 5.11
C ILE A 615 12.37 22.08 4.59
N ASN A 616 12.54 21.88 3.28
CA ASN A 616 13.65 22.35 2.46
C ASN A 616 13.12 23.48 1.58
N LEU A 617 13.48 24.72 1.91
CA LEU A 617 12.92 25.91 1.31
C LEU A 617 13.73 26.36 0.10
N TYR A 618 13.04 26.50 -1.04
CA TYR A 618 13.60 27.05 -2.27
C TYR A 618 12.79 28.24 -2.75
N ASN A 619 13.47 29.22 -3.35
CA ASN A 619 12.82 30.35 -4.01
C ASN A 619 13.44 30.63 -5.39
N VAL A 620 12.69 31.35 -6.22
CA VAL A 620 13.14 31.79 -7.55
C VAL A 620 13.36 33.29 -7.54
N ASN A 621 14.61 33.75 -7.72
CA ASN A 621 14.93 35.17 -7.81
C ASN A 621 14.95 35.66 -9.27
N GLY A 622 13.99 36.53 -9.62
CA GLY A 622 14.17 37.55 -10.67
C GLY A 622 13.91 37.18 -12.14
N SER A 623 13.51 38.20 -12.90
CA SER A 623 12.88 38.20 -14.23
C SER A 623 13.80 37.96 -15.44
N THR A 624 14.82 37.11 -15.33
CA THR A 624 15.71 36.81 -16.46
C THR A 624 15.65 35.32 -16.80
N SER A 625 15.81 35.02 -18.09
CA SER A 625 15.60 33.74 -18.77
C SER A 625 16.34 32.51 -18.24
N ASP A 626 17.07 32.62 -17.13
CA ASP A 626 17.74 31.53 -16.44
C ASP A 626 17.08 31.34 -15.06
N GLN A 627 16.05 30.49 -15.03
CA GLN A 627 15.41 30.03 -13.79
C GLN A 627 16.40 29.18 -13.00
N SER A 628 17.12 29.79 -12.05
CA SER A 628 17.93 29.06 -11.09
C SER A 628 17.19 29.00 -9.76
N TRP A 629 16.96 27.79 -9.26
CA TRP A 629 16.41 27.57 -7.93
C TRP A 629 17.45 28.00 -6.90
N ASN A 630 17.05 28.79 -5.91
CA ASN A 630 17.90 29.21 -4.81
C ASN A 630 17.47 28.50 -3.54
N PHE A 631 18.40 27.79 -2.90
CA PHE A 631 18.18 27.18 -1.60
C PHE A 631 18.24 28.25 -0.51
N ASP A 632 17.13 28.48 0.16
CA ASP A 632 16.98 29.53 1.17
C ASP A 632 17.19 28.99 2.59
N GLY A 633 17.02 27.69 2.81
CA GLY A 633 17.34 27.02 4.07
C GLY A 633 16.59 25.70 4.27
N GLN A 634 16.94 24.98 5.33
CA GLN A 634 16.28 23.75 5.78
C GLN A 634 16.01 23.78 7.28
N GLY A 635 14.98 23.08 7.72
CA GLY A 635 14.57 23.02 9.12
C GLY A 635 13.15 22.53 9.27
N ALA A 636 12.39 23.14 10.18
CA ALA A 636 10.95 22.92 10.31
C ALA A 636 10.18 24.24 10.31
N MET A 637 8.90 24.19 9.98
CA MET A 637 7.97 25.31 10.15
C MET A 637 6.89 24.95 11.15
N VAL A 638 6.39 25.95 11.87
CA VAL A 638 5.26 25.80 12.79
C VAL A 638 4.14 26.74 12.35
N TYR A 639 2.95 26.17 12.17
CA TYR A 639 1.75 26.87 11.74
C TYR A 639 0.62 26.68 12.76
N GLN A 640 -0.14 27.75 12.99
CA GLN A 640 -1.45 27.67 13.60
C GLN A 640 -2.50 27.53 12.48
N ILE A 641 -3.27 26.43 12.49
CA ILE A 641 -4.27 26.14 11.46
C ILE A 641 -5.62 25.96 12.16
N THR A 642 -6.56 26.87 11.89
CA THR A 642 -7.90 26.91 12.49
C THR A 642 -8.95 27.17 11.42
N THR A 643 -10.23 26.93 11.72
CA THR A 643 -11.33 27.24 10.79
C THR A 643 -11.38 28.72 10.36
N GLU A 644 -10.71 29.60 11.10
CA GLU A 644 -10.64 31.04 10.89
C GLU A 644 -9.35 31.54 10.20
N GLY A 645 -8.37 30.66 9.94
CA GLY A 645 -7.16 31.04 9.21
C GLY A 645 -5.96 30.10 9.36
N ILE A 646 -4.97 30.37 8.52
CA ILE A 646 -3.62 29.78 8.54
C ILE A 646 -2.65 30.90 8.94
N GLU A 647 -1.88 30.71 10.01
CA GLU A 647 -0.87 31.66 10.47
C GLU A 647 0.46 30.93 10.69
N GLN A 648 1.52 31.38 10.02
CA GLN A 648 2.87 30.93 10.35
C GLN A 648 3.27 31.52 11.70
N VAL A 649 3.40 30.69 12.73
CA VAL A 649 3.79 31.14 14.07
C VAL A 649 5.31 31.14 14.25
N ALA A 650 6.02 30.26 13.53
CA ALA A 650 7.48 30.18 13.60
C ALA A 650 8.12 29.60 12.34
N SER A 651 9.39 29.97 12.13
CA SER A 651 10.32 29.31 11.21
C SER A 651 11.50 28.80 12.02
N LEU A 652 11.64 27.48 12.13
CA LEU A 652 12.75 26.79 12.80
C LEU A 652 13.82 26.40 11.77
N ILE A 653 14.06 27.27 10.80
CA ILE A 653 15.02 27.08 9.72
C ILE A 653 16.36 27.68 10.14
N ALA A 654 17.44 26.91 10.00
CA ALA A 654 18.79 27.43 10.18
C ALA A 654 19.12 28.44 9.06
N GLU A 655 19.65 29.62 9.41
CA GLU A 655 20.04 30.62 8.42
C GLU A 655 21.10 30.05 7.46
N ASN A 656 20.82 30.05 6.15
CA ASN A 656 21.81 29.68 5.14
C ASN A 656 23.00 30.66 5.23
N SER A 657 24.17 30.14 5.62
CA SER A 657 25.42 30.91 5.73
C SER A 657 25.94 31.51 4.41
N GLY A 658 25.20 31.35 3.31
CA GLY A 658 25.45 31.93 2.00
C GLY A 658 26.36 31.09 1.09
N ASN A 659 26.87 29.96 1.60
CA ASN A 659 27.71 29.03 0.84
C ASN A 659 27.00 27.73 0.45
N GLN A 660 25.81 27.46 1.01
CA GLN A 660 25.06 26.25 0.73
C GLN A 660 24.13 26.47 -0.47
N VAL A 661 24.27 25.63 -1.49
CA VAL A 661 23.56 25.73 -2.77
C VAL A 661 22.34 24.80 -2.83
N TYR A 662 22.33 23.74 -2.01
CA TYR A 662 21.28 22.72 -1.92
C TYR A 662 21.25 22.13 -0.50
N GLU A 663 20.18 21.42 -0.14
CA GLU A 663 20.02 20.81 1.18
C GLU A 663 21.13 19.81 1.53
N ASN A 664 21.46 19.72 2.82
CA ASN A 664 22.36 18.71 3.36
C ASN A 664 21.54 17.65 4.10
N TYR A 665 21.65 16.39 3.69
CA TYR A 665 20.96 15.26 4.30
C TYR A 665 21.16 15.20 5.83
N GLU A 666 22.38 15.40 6.30
CA GLU A 666 22.76 15.27 7.71
C GLU A 666 22.09 16.30 8.63
N ASP A 667 21.84 17.48 8.08
CA ASP A 667 21.23 18.60 8.80
C ASP A 667 19.73 18.70 8.47
N SER A 668 19.20 17.79 7.64
CA SER A 668 17.80 17.85 7.19
C SER A 668 16.93 17.31 8.30
N VAL A 669 15.93 18.09 8.69
CA VAL A 669 14.94 17.61 9.65
C VAL A 669 14.14 16.50 8.99
N GLN A 670 14.10 15.32 9.63
CA GLN A 670 13.33 14.16 9.17
C GLN A 670 12.00 14.06 9.91
N ARG A 671 12.03 14.42 11.21
CA ARG A 671 10.85 14.47 12.09
C ARG A 671 10.92 15.67 13.03
N SER A 672 9.77 16.06 13.51
CA SER A 672 9.68 16.89 14.71
C SER A 672 8.73 16.24 15.71
N VAL A 673 8.86 16.59 16.98
CA VAL A 673 7.92 16.20 18.04
C VAL A 673 7.69 17.37 18.98
N TYR A 674 6.57 17.38 19.67
CA TYR A 674 6.26 18.33 20.74
C TYR A 674 6.32 17.61 22.09
N ALA A 675 6.96 18.21 23.08
CA ALA A 675 6.86 17.76 24.47
C ALA A 675 7.19 18.90 25.45
N ASN A 676 6.51 18.92 26.60
CA ASN A 676 6.81 19.81 27.73
C ASN A 676 6.84 21.32 27.42
N GLY A 677 6.12 21.78 26.39
CA GLY A 677 6.15 23.19 25.96
C GLY A 677 7.33 23.53 25.04
N TYR A 678 7.91 22.53 24.38
CA TYR A 678 9.00 22.68 23.43
C TYR A 678 8.72 21.86 22.16
N PHE A 679 9.20 22.37 21.03
CA PHE A 679 9.32 21.61 19.79
C PHE A 679 10.73 21.07 19.67
N PHE A 680 10.86 19.81 19.27
CA PHE A 680 12.13 19.16 19.02
C PHE A 680 12.20 18.81 17.53
N THR A 681 13.29 19.18 16.87
CA THR A 681 13.56 18.77 15.48
C THR A 681 14.68 17.75 15.46
N LEU A 682 14.48 16.68 14.72
CA LEU A 682 15.40 15.55 14.65
C LEU A 682 16.00 15.45 13.26
N THR A 683 17.33 15.40 13.21
CA THR A 683 18.13 15.22 12.00
C THR A 683 19.04 14.00 12.18
N PRO A 684 19.59 13.42 11.10
CA PRO A 684 20.60 12.37 11.25
C PRO A 684 21.78 12.77 12.14
N ALA A 685 22.16 14.06 12.13
CA ALA A 685 23.27 14.57 12.92
C ALA A 685 22.95 14.88 14.39
N GLY A 686 21.68 15.06 14.77
CA GLY A 686 21.37 15.51 16.13
C GLY A 686 19.91 15.84 16.42
N ILE A 687 19.70 16.45 17.59
CA ILE A 687 18.41 16.95 18.07
C ILE A 687 18.55 18.39 18.55
N GLN A 688 17.58 19.23 18.18
CA GLN A 688 17.47 20.62 18.60
C GLN A 688 16.16 20.85 19.34
N ALA A 689 16.18 21.67 20.39
CA ALA A 689 15.00 22.03 21.19
C ALA A 689 14.66 23.53 21.06
N PHE A 690 13.38 23.83 20.87
CA PHE A 690 12.85 25.19 20.70
C PHE A 690 11.71 25.47 21.68
N ASP A 691 11.78 26.57 22.45
CA ASP A 691 10.70 27.00 23.37
C ASP A 691 9.44 27.37 22.59
N GLU A 692 8.28 26.79 22.91
CA GLU A 692 7.01 27.07 22.24
C GLU A 692 6.56 28.55 22.36
N LYS A 693 7.04 29.30 23.36
CA LYS A 693 6.64 30.71 23.55
C LYS A 693 7.41 31.69 22.68
N ARG A 694 8.69 31.39 22.40
CA ARG A 694 9.60 32.29 21.67
C ARG A 694 10.05 31.71 20.34
N TYR A 695 9.96 30.41 20.18
CA TYR A 695 10.49 29.62 19.07
C TYR A 695 12.00 29.83 18.86
N GLU A 696 12.71 30.11 19.96
CA GLU A 696 14.16 30.24 19.99
C GLU A 696 14.78 28.89 20.33
N LEU A 697 15.88 28.55 19.65
CA LEU A 697 16.72 27.40 20.00
C LEU A 697 17.22 27.58 21.44
N VAL A 698 16.93 26.61 22.31
CA VAL A 698 17.37 26.62 23.72
C VAL A 698 18.51 25.66 23.98
N ASP A 699 18.57 24.55 23.23
CA ASP A 699 19.61 23.54 23.37
C ASP A 699 19.75 22.68 22.10
N GLU A 700 20.92 22.08 21.91
CA GLU A 700 21.27 21.23 20.78
C GLU A 700 22.24 20.12 21.21
N ILE A 701 21.96 18.89 20.76
CA ILE A 701 22.87 17.75 20.90
C ILE A 701 23.24 17.25 19.50
N LEU A 702 24.54 17.27 19.18
CA LEU A 702 25.09 16.68 17.95
C LEU A 702 25.65 15.28 18.25
N PHE A 703 25.18 14.26 17.54
CA PHE A 703 25.59 12.87 17.76
C PHE A 703 27.04 12.60 17.34
N ARG A 704 27.56 13.36 16.36
CA ARG A 704 28.93 13.22 15.85
C ARG A 704 30.03 13.63 16.86
N GLU A 705 29.69 14.35 17.92
CA GLU A 705 30.65 14.77 18.95
C GLU A 705 30.79 13.75 20.09
N ILE A 706 30.08 12.62 20.01
CA ILE A 706 29.90 11.68 21.13
C ILE A 706 30.71 10.38 20.94
N ASN A 707 31.30 10.15 19.75
CA ASN A 707 32.13 8.98 19.40
C ASN A 707 33.64 9.16 19.59
#